data_AF-A0A078JQV6-F1
#
_entry.id   AF-A0A078JQV6-F1
#
_cell.length_a   1.000
_cell.length_b   1.000
_cell.length_c   1.000
_cell.angle_alpha   90.00
_cell.angle_beta   90.00
_cell.angle_gamma   90.00
#
_symmetry.space_group_name_H-M   'P 1'
#
loop_
_entity.id
_entity.type
_entity.pdbx_description
1 polymer ?
#
loop_
_entity_poly.entity_id
_entity_poly.type
_entity_poly.pdbx_seq_one_letter_code
_entity_poly.pdbx_strand_id
1 'polypeptide(L)'
;MNKVLEKQPHLFIRNNINQISQILEPCFKHKMLDAGKSLCSLLKMVFTAFPLDAASTPPDIKLLYQKVNELINKHVSAVTAPQASGDDTSFGSISFVLLVIKTLAKVHKNFVDSYVVVRILQRLARDLGSAVGSHPRQGPRADTDSAVTSSRQSADVGSVICNIKSVLELIDETVMLIPDCKRSVTQILNTLLSEKGTDASVLLCILDMLKRWVEDDFSKTSASGMSGSFLTQKDVVAFLSKLSYIDKQHFSSDALEEWDQKYLQLLYGLCADSTKYPLALRQEVSLKVERHFMLGLRARDPEMRRKFFLLYHESLGKNLFSRLQYIIQIQDWEALSDVFWLKQGLDLLLAILVEDKPISLAPNSARVIPLLPSDNPGIQHQPLATLEGPDEVTSMFDNIVMKHAQFLSAASKLQVADVVIPLRELAHTDANVAYHLWVLVFPIVWVTLLKEEQVALAKPMISLLSKDYHKKQQGHRPNVVQALLEGLQLSHPQPRMPSELIKYIGKTYNAWHLALALLESHVMLFMNDSKCAESLAELYRLLNEEDMRFGLWKKRSITAETRAGLSLVQHGFWQHSQSLFYQAMVKATQGTYNNTVPKAEMCLWEEQWLHCAAQLGQWDALVDFGKSIENYEILLDGLWKLPDWAYLKDNVIPKAQVEETPKLRLVQAYFALHDRNSNGVGDAENIVGKGVDLALEQWWQLPEMSVHARVPLLQQFQQLVEVQESARIHVDIANGNKVSGNAAVGALGNRYADLKDILETWRLRTPNEWDNMTVWYDMLQWRNEMYNVVIEAFKDFAASNSPLHHLGFRDKAWNVNKLARIARKQGLYDVCVQILEKMYGHSTMEVQEAFVKIREQAKAYLEMKGELASGLNLINSTNLEYFPDKIKAEIVRLKGDFHLKLNDTEGANIAYSNAITLFKNLPKGWISWGNYCDMAYQETQDEIWLEYAVNCFLQGIKFGVSNSRSHIARVLYLLSFDTANEPVGRVFDKHLEQVPHWVWLSWIPQLLLSLQRTEAPHCKLVLLKIATVFPQALYYWLRTYLLERRDAVNKSELGRMVLAQRMQQNASGVAGHGGGNLPSETHQGAQISGAGGTRNSGNPHGQESERSTAENNAHPGNDQSMHQSNSTNSENTARQNGASLAISAAGAFDAAKDIMEALRSKHNNLASELEVI
;
A
#
# COMPACT_ATOMS: atom_id res chain seq x y z
N MET A 1 44.39 9.24 65.40
CA MET A 1 44.84 10.60 65.07
C MET A 1 43.67 11.61 65.06
N ASN A 2 42.72 11.52 64.12
CA ASN A 2 41.78 12.62 63.82
C ASN A 2 40.97 13.11 65.04
N LYS A 3 40.40 12.18 65.85
CA LYS A 3 39.71 12.50 67.13
C LYS A 3 40.54 13.25 68.20
N VAL A 4 41.85 13.38 68.01
CA VAL A 4 42.76 14.16 68.87
C VAL A 4 43.06 15.53 68.25
N LEU A 5 43.25 15.58 66.93
CA LEU A 5 43.41 16.83 66.16
C LEU A 5 42.19 17.75 66.30
N GLU A 6 40.98 17.19 66.32
CA GLU A 6 39.72 17.94 66.48
C GLU A 6 39.65 18.81 67.75
N LYS A 7 40.44 18.50 68.80
CA LYS A 7 40.41 19.25 70.06
C LYS A 7 41.47 20.34 70.20
N GLN A 8 42.66 20.17 69.61
CA GLN A 8 43.74 21.18 69.62
C GLN A 8 44.63 21.06 68.36
N PRO A 9 44.15 21.49 67.17
CA PRO A 9 44.85 21.21 65.91
C PRO A 9 46.23 21.88 65.84
N HIS A 10 46.34 23.19 66.06
CA HIS A 10 47.61 23.93 65.95
C HIS A 10 48.73 23.35 66.82
N LEU A 11 48.39 22.92 68.05
CA LEU A 11 49.33 22.44 69.06
C LEU A 11 49.74 20.99 68.79
N PHE A 12 48.79 20.13 68.40
CA PHE A 12 49.08 18.74 68.00
C PHE A 12 49.93 18.68 66.72
N ILE A 13 49.61 19.49 65.70
CA ILE A 13 50.35 19.51 64.43
C ILE A 13 51.80 19.93 64.65
N ARG A 14 52.03 21.04 65.38
CA ARG A 14 53.37 21.57 65.66
C ARG A 14 54.27 20.56 66.36
N ASN A 15 53.73 19.82 67.33
CA ASN A 15 54.52 18.86 68.12
C ASN A 15 54.79 17.52 67.40
N ASN A 16 53.98 17.15 66.40
CA ASN A 16 54.05 15.83 65.75
C ASN A 16 54.44 15.89 64.26
N ILE A 17 54.90 17.04 63.76
CA ILE A 17 55.14 17.26 62.32
C ILE A 17 56.11 16.25 61.68
N ASN A 18 57.18 15.88 62.39
CA ASN A 18 58.14 14.89 61.88
C ASN A 18 57.51 13.49 61.73
N GLN A 19 56.61 13.11 62.65
CA GLN A 19 55.87 11.84 62.55
C GLN A 19 54.86 11.88 61.40
N ILE A 20 54.15 13.01 61.22
CA ILE A 20 53.24 13.22 60.08
C ILE A 20 54.01 13.15 58.75
N SER A 21 55.20 13.76 58.67
CA SER A 21 56.11 13.71 57.51
C SER A 21 56.62 12.29 57.20
N GLN A 22 56.78 11.44 58.22
CA GLN A 22 57.15 10.04 58.06
C GLN A 22 55.96 9.15 57.65
N ILE A 23 54.76 9.40 58.18
CA ILE A 23 53.54 8.62 57.89
C ILE A 23 53.01 8.86 56.46
N LEU A 24 53.24 10.06 55.90
CA LEU A 24 52.83 10.42 54.54
C LEU A 24 53.35 9.44 53.47
N GLU A 25 54.63 9.07 53.52
CA GLU A 25 55.26 8.31 52.44
C GLU A 25 54.76 6.85 52.34
N PRO A 26 54.59 6.08 53.45
CA PRO A 26 53.85 4.83 53.44
C PRO A 26 52.42 4.95 52.92
N CYS A 27 51.69 6.03 53.25
CA CYS A 27 50.31 6.18 52.78
C CYS A 27 50.22 6.29 51.24
N PHE A 28 51.13 7.04 50.60
CA PHE A 28 51.21 7.10 49.13
C PHE A 28 51.73 5.80 48.50
N LYS A 29 52.55 5.00 49.21
CA LYS A 29 53.04 3.69 48.74
C LYS A 29 51.98 2.59 48.78
N HIS A 30 51.16 2.54 49.83
CA HIS A 30 50.19 1.45 50.04
C HIS A 30 48.81 1.66 49.39
N LYS A 31 48.53 2.84 48.79
CA LYS A 31 47.42 3.12 47.85
C LYS A 31 45.97 2.83 48.30
N MET A 32 45.73 2.38 49.53
CA MET A 32 44.38 2.00 50.00
C MET A 32 43.44 3.21 50.15
N LEU A 33 42.25 3.15 49.55
CA LEU A 33 41.30 4.28 49.49
C LEU A 33 40.85 4.78 50.87
N ASP A 34 40.65 3.91 51.86
CA ASP A 34 40.22 4.32 53.21
C ASP A 34 41.36 4.93 54.05
N ALA A 35 42.61 4.51 53.80
CA ALA A 35 43.79 5.23 54.26
C ALA A 35 43.86 6.62 53.57
N GLY A 36 43.52 6.69 52.29
CA GLY A 36 43.36 7.94 51.52
C GLY A 36 42.35 8.90 52.15
N LYS A 37 41.13 8.44 52.46
CA LYS A 37 40.11 9.26 53.18
C LYS A 37 40.63 9.78 54.52
N SER A 38 41.30 8.92 55.28
CA SER A 38 41.87 9.26 56.60
C SER A 38 42.99 10.31 56.48
N LEU A 39 43.87 10.15 55.49
CA LEU A 39 44.93 11.11 55.13
C LEU A 39 44.35 12.45 54.64
N CYS A 40 43.30 12.41 53.82
CA CYS A 40 42.61 13.61 53.33
C CYS A 40 42.01 14.43 54.47
N SER A 41 41.40 13.77 55.46
CA SER A 41 40.94 14.42 56.69
C SER A 41 42.09 15.04 57.49
N LEU A 42 43.22 14.34 57.65
CA LEU A 42 44.43 14.87 58.30
C LEU A 42 44.98 16.10 57.57
N LEU A 43 45.19 16.01 56.24
CA LEU A 43 45.68 17.11 55.42
C LEU A 43 44.73 18.31 55.47
N LYS A 44 43.41 18.09 55.38
CA LYS A 44 42.42 19.16 55.52
C LYS A 44 42.59 19.90 56.85
N MET A 45 42.72 19.20 57.97
CA MET A 45 42.94 19.82 59.28
C MET A 45 44.28 20.57 59.34
N VAL A 46 45.34 20.07 58.70
CA VAL A 46 46.65 20.74 58.65
C VAL A 46 46.58 22.05 57.86
N PHE A 47 46.04 22.05 56.65
CA PHE A 47 45.92 23.27 55.83
C PHE A 47 44.89 24.27 56.41
N THR A 48 43.83 23.81 57.05
CA THR A 48 42.86 24.72 57.73
C THR A 48 43.48 25.38 58.96
N ALA A 49 44.39 24.71 59.67
CA ALA A 49 45.08 25.25 60.84
C ALA A 49 46.28 26.17 60.50
N PHE A 50 46.88 26.02 59.32
CA PHE A 50 48.05 26.81 58.91
C PHE A 50 47.98 27.15 57.40
N PRO A 51 47.23 28.18 57.00
CA PRO A 51 47.11 28.55 55.59
C PRO A 51 48.47 28.88 54.95
N LEU A 52 48.64 28.50 53.67
CA LEU A 52 49.89 28.68 52.91
C LEU A 52 50.38 30.14 52.92
N ASP A 53 49.45 31.06 52.67
CA ASP A 53 49.69 32.49 52.49
C ASP A 53 49.72 33.27 53.83
N ALA A 54 49.46 32.60 54.95
CA ALA A 54 49.47 33.25 56.26
C ALA A 54 50.91 33.46 56.78
N ALA A 55 51.21 34.68 57.20
CA ALA A 55 52.49 35.05 57.81
C ALA A 55 52.78 34.29 59.13
N SER A 56 51.76 33.70 59.75
CA SER A 56 51.85 32.88 60.97
C SER A 56 52.30 31.43 60.76
N THR A 57 52.48 30.98 59.51
CA THR A 57 52.77 29.56 59.19
C THR A 57 54.26 29.22 59.36
N PRO A 58 54.65 28.34 60.32
CA PRO A 58 56.06 28.01 60.60
C PRO A 58 56.81 27.37 59.42
N PRO A 59 58.16 27.52 59.36
CA PRO A 59 58.97 26.99 58.25
C PRO A 59 58.86 25.47 58.10
N ASP A 60 58.78 24.73 59.20
CA ASP A 60 58.66 23.26 59.20
C ASP A 60 57.37 22.79 58.50
N ILE A 61 56.29 23.60 58.58
CA ILE A 61 55.02 23.34 57.91
C ILE A 61 55.13 23.64 56.41
N LYS A 62 55.89 24.68 56.02
CA LYS A 62 56.19 24.95 54.60
C LYS A 62 57.03 23.83 53.97
N LEU A 63 57.97 23.24 54.73
CA LEU A 63 58.73 22.05 54.32
C LEU A 63 57.83 20.81 54.14
N LEU A 64 56.85 20.63 55.03
CA LEU A 64 55.83 19.59 54.89
C LEU A 64 55.00 19.77 53.60
N TYR A 65 54.62 21.01 53.26
CA TYR A 65 53.89 21.32 52.04
C TYR A 65 54.72 21.08 50.76
N GLN A 66 56.01 21.41 50.78
CA GLN A 66 56.94 21.03 49.70
C GLN A 66 57.00 19.50 49.53
N LYS A 67 57.21 18.74 50.62
CA LYS A 67 57.25 17.27 50.57
C LYS A 67 55.94 16.64 50.08
N VAL A 68 54.78 17.21 50.44
CA VAL A 68 53.47 16.77 49.91
C VAL A 68 53.37 17.03 48.40
N ASN A 69 53.82 18.19 47.92
CA ASN A 69 53.82 18.51 46.49
C ASN A 69 54.80 17.63 45.70
N GLU A 70 55.99 17.34 46.23
CA GLU A 70 56.94 16.38 45.64
C GLU A 70 56.36 14.97 45.52
N LEU A 71 55.69 14.48 46.58
CA LEU A 71 55.02 13.17 46.56
C LEU A 71 53.89 13.13 45.52
N ILE A 72 53.05 14.18 45.44
CA ILE A 72 51.99 14.26 44.42
C ILE A 72 52.61 14.24 43.01
N ASN A 73 53.60 15.07 42.72
CA ASN A 73 54.24 15.13 41.40
C ASN A 73 54.94 13.82 41.01
N LYS A 74 55.61 13.16 41.97
CA LYS A 74 56.26 11.86 41.77
C LYS A 74 55.26 10.73 41.49
N HIS A 75 54.10 10.76 42.13
CA HIS A 75 53.06 9.76 41.89
C HIS A 75 52.23 10.05 40.63
N VAL A 76 52.00 11.32 40.28
CA VAL A 76 51.35 11.69 39.01
C VAL A 76 52.24 11.33 37.82
N SER A 77 53.54 11.65 37.85
CA SER A 77 54.44 11.35 36.71
C SER A 77 54.50 9.85 36.42
N ALA A 78 54.57 9.00 37.45
CA ALA A 78 54.50 7.54 37.33
C ALA A 78 53.16 7.04 36.76
N VAL A 79 52.06 7.75 37.02
CA VAL A 79 50.70 7.42 36.56
C VAL A 79 50.41 7.93 35.13
N THR A 80 50.98 9.07 34.74
CA THR A 80 50.78 9.69 33.41
C THR A 80 51.79 9.22 32.35
N ALA A 81 52.84 8.49 32.75
CA ALA A 81 53.80 7.91 31.84
C ALA A 81 53.14 6.90 30.87
N PRO A 82 53.59 6.83 29.59
CA PRO A 82 53.12 5.80 28.66
C PRO A 82 53.68 4.43 29.09
N GLN A 83 52.81 3.57 29.61
CA GLN A 83 53.14 2.20 29.99
C GLN A 83 52.88 1.23 28.83
N ALA A 84 53.71 0.19 28.74
CA ALA A 84 53.38 -0.99 27.94
C ALA A 84 52.26 -1.79 28.62
N SER A 85 51.50 -2.56 27.84
CA SER A 85 50.36 -3.36 28.34
C SER A 85 50.79 -4.45 29.32
N GLY A 86 50.22 -4.48 30.54
CA GLY A 86 50.41 -5.59 31.47
C GLY A 86 49.84 -5.42 32.89
N ASP A 87 49.92 -4.23 33.50
CA ASP A 87 49.63 -4.06 34.94
C ASP A 87 48.25 -3.45 35.27
N ASP A 88 47.33 -4.27 35.76
CA ASP A 88 45.96 -3.89 36.20
C ASP A 88 45.92 -2.97 37.45
N THR A 89 47.05 -2.70 38.11
CA THR A 89 47.09 -1.93 39.38
C THR A 89 47.03 -0.40 39.21
N SER A 90 46.72 0.08 38.00
CA SER A 90 46.80 1.48 37.61
C SER A 90 45.60 2.32 38.10
N PHE A 91 44.35 1.90 37.87
CA PHE A 91 43.16 2.73 38.12
C PHE A 91 42.99 3.14 39.59
N GLY A 92 43.17 2.21 40.54
CA GLY A 92 43.14 2.53 41.97
C GLY A 92 44.23 3.54 42.39
N SER A 93 45.36 3.58 41.68
CA SER A 93 46.42 4.57 41.89
C SER A 93 45.97 5.97 41.48
N ILE A 94 45.22 6.10 40.36
CA ILE A 94 44.64 7.37 39.90
C ILE A 94 43.60 7.87 40.92
N SER A 95 42.67 6.99 41.33
CA SER A 95 41.60 7.31 42.27
C SER A 95 42.11 7.84 43.62
N PHE A 96 43.17 7.23 44.15
CA PHE A 96 43.82 7.68 45.39
C PHE A 96 44.45 9.07 45.24
N VAL A 97 45.21 9.31 44.17
CA VAL A 97 45.87 10.60 43.93
C VAL A 97 44.85 11.72 43.71
N LEU A 98 43.78 11.46 42.95
CA LEU A 98 42.70 12.42 42.72
C LEU A 98 41.92 12.74 44.00
N LEU A 99 41.67 11.78 44.89
CA LEU A 99 41.02 12.04 46.18
C LEU A 99 41.83 13.02 47.06
N VAL A 100 43.17 12.88 47.04
CA VAL A 100 44.08 13.80 47.75
C VAL A 100 44.07 15.19 47.11
N ILE A 101 44.27 15.29 45.79
CA ILE A 101 44.22 16.56 45.05
C ILE A 101 42.88 17.28 45.25
N LYS A 102 41.75 16.56 45.13
CA LYS A 102 40.38 17.08 45.31
C LYS A 102 40.09 17.55 46.73
N THR A 103 40.79 17.01 47.73
CA THR A 103 40.69 17.50 49.11
C THR A 103 41.53 18.76 49.33
N LEU A 104 42.73 18.83 48.75
CA LEU A 104 43.65 19.97 48.89
C LEU A 104 43.13 21.23 48.19
N ALA A 105 42.65 21.09 46.95
CA ALA A 105 42.06 22.20 46.18
C ALA A 105 40.84 22.83 46.89
N LYS A 106 40.10 22.06 47.69
CA LYS A 106 38.98 22.53 48.53
C LYS A 106 39.41 23.32 49.78
N VAL A 107 40.71 23.43 50.06
CA VAL A 107 41.25 24.23 51.20
C VAL A 107 42.12 25.38 50.70
N HIS A 108 42.92 25.17 49.66
CA HIS A 108 43.62 26.24 48.92
C HIS A 108 43.55 25.97 47.42
N LYS A 109 42.93 26.90 46.66
CA LYS A 109 42.83 26.80 45.20
C LYS A 109 44.20 26.68 44.51
N ASN A 110 45.13 27.54 44.91
CA ASN A 110 46.42 27.72 44.23
C ASN A 110 47.50 26.66 44.60
N PHE A 111 47.16 25.58 45.34
CA PHE A 111 48.16 24.59 45.77
C PHE A 111 48.48 23.52 44.69
N VAL A 112 47.62 23.37 43.68
CA VAL A 112 47.75 22.33 42.65
C VAL A 112 48.26 22.95 41.36
N ASP A 113 49.32 22.37 40.77
CA ASP A 113 49.80 22.76 39.43
C ASP A 113 48.74 22.45 38.36
N SER A 114 48.31 23.46 37.60
CA SER A 114 47.38 23.34 36.49
C SER A 114 47.82 22.29 35.46
N TYR A 115 49.12 22.17 35.18
CA TYR A 115 49.66 21.18 34.23
C TYR A 115 49.50 19.74 34.74
N VAL A 116 49.49 19.51 36.06
CA VAL A 116 49.24 18.19 36.66
C VAL A 116 47.80 17.74 36.38
N VAL A 117 46.82 18.62 36.58
CA VAL A 117 45.39 18.33 36.31
C VAL A 117 45.18 17.96 34.83
N VAL A 118 45.77 18.73 33.92
CA VAL A 118 45.67 18.50 32.47
C VAL A 118 46.31 17.17 32.05
N ARG A 119 47.49 16.81 32.59
CA ARG A 119 48.14 15.53 32.26
C ARG A 119 47.34 14.31 32.72
N ILE A 120 46.65 14.39 33.87
CA ILE A 120 45.77 13.31 34.34
C ILE A 120 44.54 13.19 33.42
N LEU A 121 43.94 14.32 33.01
CA LEU A 121 42.84 14.34 32.04
C LEU A 121 43.26 13.71 30.69
N GLN A 122 44.46 14.03 30.19
CA GLN A 122 45.04 13.46 28.98
C GLN A 122 45.32 11.95 29.06
N ARG A 123 45.52 11.39 30.26
CA ARG A 123 45.61 9.93 30.46
C ARG A 123 44.22 9.31 30.44
N LEU A 124 43.34 9.76 31.33
CA LEU A 124 41.99 9.21 31.48
C LEU A 124 41.15 9.26 30.19
N ALA A 125 41.26 10.32 29.38
CA ALA A 125 40.54 10.41 28.11
C ALA A 125 41.02 9.37 27.07
N ARG A 126 42.33 9.10 27.00
CA ARG A 126 42.88 8.04 26.14
C ARG A 126 42.45 6.65 26.62
N ASP A 127 42.39 6.46 27.93
CA ASP A 127 42.02 5.18 28.54
C ASP A 127 40.54 4.87 28.30
N LEU A 128 39.67 5.88 28.32
CA LEU A 128 38.25 5.76 27.95
C LEU A 128 38.08 5.36 26.48
N GLY A 129 38.71 6.09 25.54
CA GLY A 129 38.63 5.77 24.11
C GLY A 129 39.20 4.38 23.78
N SER A 130 40.27 3.96 24.46
CA SER A 130 40.85 2.61 24.31
C SER A 130 39.95 1.50 24.85
N ALA A 131 39.12 1.75 25.86
CA ALA A 131 38.17 0.77 26.37
C ALA A 131 37.00 0.59 25.40
N VAL A 132 36.40 1.69 24.94
CA VAL A 132 35.22 1.69 24.04
C VAL A 132 35.54 1.04 22.69
N GLY A 133 36.74 1.24 22.14
CA GLY A 133 37.17 0.66 20.87
C GLY A 133 37.22 -0.88 20.82
N SER A 134 37.13 -1.56 21.96
CA SER A 134 37.16 -3.04 22.04
C SER A 134 35.81 -3.73 21.71
N HIS A 135 34.70 -3.00 21.65
CA HIS A 135 33.36 -3.56 21.42
C HIS A 135 32.71 -3.14 20.09
N PRO A 136 32.99 -3.88 18.99
CA PRO A 136 32.03 -4.01 17.90
C PRO A 136 31.74 -5.48 17.52
N ARG A 137 30.44 -5.82 17.47
CA ARG A 137 29.86 -6.96 16.72
C ARG A 137 30.29 -8.39 17.11
N GLN A 138 29.77 -8.90 18.22
CA GLN A 138 29.18 -10.25 18.26
C GLN A 138 27.82 -10.20 18.96
N GLY A 139 26.83 -10.93 18.43
CA GLY A 139 25.53 -11.09 19.07
C GLY A 139 25.59 -12.06 20.25
N PRO A 140 24.64 -12.00 21.20
CA PRO A 140 24.69 -12.80 22.42
C PRO A 140 24.52 -14.30 22.12
N ARG A 141 25.61 -15.06 22.29
CA ARG A 141 25.52 -16.50 22.55
C ARG A 141 25.39 -16.74 24.05
N ALA A 142 24.52 -17.67 24.42
CA ALA A 142 24.18 -17.95 25.81
C ALA A 142 25.18 -18.94 26.44
N ASP A 143 26.38 -18.46 26.77
CA ASP A 143 27.40 -19.20 27.53
C ASP A 143 27.49 -18.67 28.96
N THR A 144 27.13 -19.52 29.93
CA THR A 144 26.71 -19.13 31.30
C THR A 144 27.84 -18.63 32.20
N ASP A 145 29.10 -18.94 31.90
CA ASP A 145 30.26 -18.60 32.76
C ASP A 145 30.78 -17.16 32.58
N SER A 146 30.17 -16.37 31.69
CA SER A 146 30.62 -15.03 31.29
C SER A 146 30.33 -13.89 32.30
N ALA A 147 29.58 -14.16 33.38
CA ALA A 147 29.13 -13.14 34.34
C ALA A 147 30.25 -12.58 35.27
N VAL A 148 31.29 -13.38 35.56
CA VAL A 148 32.31 -13.00 36.55
C VAL A 148 33.38 -12.08 35.95
N THR A 149 33.70 -12.21 34.67
CA THR A 149 34.65 -11.34 33.97
C THR A 149 34.02 -9.98 33.60
N SER A 150 32.79 -10.01 33.07
CA SER A 150 32.04 -8.81 32.69
C SER A 150 31.76 -7.87 33.87
N SER A 151 31.40 -8.41 35.04
CA SER A 151 31.19 -7.61 36.25
C SER A 151 32.44 -6.87 36.75
N ARG A 152 33.64 -7.45 36.57
CA ARG A 152 34.91 -6.79 36.91
C ARG A 152 35.23 -5.65 35.95
N GLN A 153 35.18 -5.92 34.65
CA GLN A 153 35.41 -4.90 33.60
C GLN A 153 34.44 -3.71 33.71
N SER A 154 33.17 -3.97 34.07
CA SER A 154 32.18 -2.93 34.35
C SER A 154 32.57 -2.03 35.54
N ALA A 155 33.08 -2.63 36.63
CA ALA A 155 33.52 -1.87 37.80
C ALA A 155 34.74 -0.98 37.52
N ASP A 156 35.69 -1.47 36.72
CA ASP A 156 36.90 -0.71 36.34
C ASP A 156 36.54 0.53 35.49
N VAL A 157 35.66 0.37 34.48
CA VAL A 157 35.15 1.50 33.67
C VAL A 157 34.37 2.51 34.53
N GLY A 158 33.56 2.05 35.49
CA GLY A 158 32.89 2.91 36.46
C GLY A 158 33.86 3.75 37.31
N SER A 159 35.04 3.20 37.63
CA SER A 159 36.11 3.93 38.34
C SER A 159 36.73 5.04 37.47
N VAL A 160 36.94 4.77 36.17
CA VAL A 160 37.46 5.76 35.20
C VAL A 160 36.49 6.92 35.04
N ILE A 161 35.19 6.64 34.93
CA ILE A 161 34.12 7.65 34.87
C ILE A 161 34.13 8.56 36.12
N CYS A 162 34.19 7.96 37.32
CA CYS A 162 34.25 8.72 38.59
C CYS A 162 35.52 9.59 38.69
N ASN A 163 36.64 9.11 38.14
CA ASN A 163 37.90 9.84 38.09
C ASN A 163 37.84 11.02 37.09
N ILE A 164 37.30 10.82 35.88
CA ILE A 164 37.11 11.90 34.90
C ILE A 164 36.25 13.02 35.48
N LYS A 165 35.08 12.69 36.06
CA LYS A 165 34.19 13.68 36.70
C LYS A 165 34.90 14.42 37.84
N SER A 166 35.70 13.71 38.62
CA SER A 166 36.51 14.31 39.70
C SER A 166 37.67 15.19 39.23
N VAL A 167 38.18 14.98 38.01
CA VAL A 167 39.15 15.88 37.37
C VAL A 167 38.45 17.12 36.80
N LEU A 168 37.31 16.94 36.11
CA LEU A 168 36.53 18.05 35.54
C LEU A 168 36.05 19.03 36.63
N GLU A 169 35.63 18.53 37.79
CA GLU A 169 35.33 19.34 38.99
C GLU A 169 36.51 20.20 39.51
N LEU A 170 37.74 19.93 39.08
CA LEU A 170 38.96 20.63 39.49
C LEU A 170 39.50 21.61 38.44
N ILE A 171 38.86 21.72 37.28
CA ILE A 171 39.27 22.66 36.22
C ILE A 171 38.56 24.01 36.48
N ASP A 172 39.26 24.91 37.16
CA ASP A 172 38.77 26.25 37.45
C ASP A 172 39.39 27.34 36.55
N GLU A 173 38.99 28.58 36.81
CA GLU A 173 39.45 29.81 36.18
C GLU A 173 40.98 29.93 36.07
N THR A 174 41.74 29.43 37.06
CA THR A 174 43.22 29.48 37.07
C THR A 174 43.84 28.56 36.03
N VAL A 175 43.21 27.42 35.73
CA VAL A 175 43.65 26.48 34.69
C VAL A 175 43.34 27.02 33.30
N MET A 176 42.23 27.74 33.15
CA MET A 176 41.78 28.32 31.87
C MET A 176 42.52 29.60 31.45
N LEU A 177 43.09 30.34 32.41
CA LEU A 177 43.95 31.50 32.12
C LEU A 177 45.30 31.13 31.48
N ILE A 178 45.75 29.88 31.57
CA ILE A 178 47.02 29.40 31.00
C ILE A 178 46.79 28.89 29.56
N PRO A 179 47.35 29.53 28.51
CA PRO A 179 46.98 29.25 27.11
C PRO A 179 47.17 27.80 26.65
N ASP A 180 48.26 27.13 27.04
CA ASP A 180 48.52 25.74 26.64
C ASP A 180 47.69 24.72 27.42
N CYS A 181 47.31 25.05 28.67
CA CYS A 181 46.33 24.28 29.43
C CYS A 181 44.94 24.43 28.81
N LYS A 182 44.49 25.66 28.51
CA LYS A 182 43.24 25.93 27.80
C LYS A 182 43.18 25.18 26.47
N ARG A 183 44.23 25.26 25.62
CA ARG A 183 44.26 24.54 24.33
C ARG A 183 44.10 23.03 24.54
N SER A 184 44.82 22.47 25.51
CA SER A 184 44.79 21.03 25.83
C SER A 184 43.41 20.59 26.33
N VAL A 185 42.82 21.28 27.31
CA VAL A 185 41.50 20.94 27.86
C VAL A 185 40.41 21.11 26.79
N THR A 186 40.42 22.20 26.04
CA THR A 186 39.47 22.42 24.93
C THR A 186 39.57 21.30 23.89
N GLN A 187 40.76 20.82 23.55
CA GLN A 187 40.92 19.69 22.63
C GLN A 187 40.33 18.39 23.22
N ILE A 188 40.62 18.07 24.48
CA ILE A 188 40.12 16.84 25.14
C ILE A 188 38.59 16.88 25.29
N LEU A 189 38.02 18.01 25.68
CA LEU A 189 36.57 18.18 25.76
C LEU A 189 35.93 18.00 24.39
N ASN A 190 36.50 18.58 23.33
CA ASN A 190 36.00 18.36 21.97
C ASN A 190 36.08 16.89 21.52
N THR A 191 37.09 16.13 21.96
CA THR A 191 37.15 14.67 21.75
C THR A 191 36.03 13.96 22.51
N LEU A 192 35.92 14.15 23.83
CA LEU A 192 34.90 13.49 24.67
C LEU A 192 33.46 13.83 24.26
N LEU A 193 33.22 15.03 23.70
CA LEU A 193 31.94 15.48 23.14
C LEU A 193 31.68 14.96 21.71
N SER A 194 32.66 14.37 21.04
CA SER A 194 32.55 13.84 19.67
C SER A 194 32.68 12.30 19.59
N GLU A 195 33.22 11.65 20.62
CA GLU A 195 33.30 10.19 20.72
C GLU A 195 31.93 9.58 21.04
N LYS A 196 31.52 8.57 20.25
CA LYS A 196 30.29 7.81 20.50
C LYS A 196 30.54 6.80 21.63
N GLY A 197 29.74 6.87 22.69
CA GLY A 197 29.82 5.98 23.85
C GLY A 197 30.31 6.65 25.15
N THR A 198 30.58 7.95 25.15
CA THR A 198 30.84 8.72 26.39
C THR A 198 29.63 8.63 27.33
N ASP A 199 29.87 8.26 28.60
CA ASP A 199 28.81 8.13 29.61
C ASP A 199 28.04 9.46 29.83
N ALA A 200 26.71 9.37 29.88
CA ALA A 200 25.82 10.51 30.04
C ALA A 200 26.11 11.31 31.33
N SER A 201 26.58 10.65 32.39
CA SER A 201 26.92 11.32 33.64
C SER A 201 28.26 12.08 33.60
N VAL A 202 29.17 11.73 32.67
CA VAL A 202 30.35 12.55 32.33
C VAL A 202 29.91 13.77 31.53
N LEU A 203 29.03 13.58 30.53
CA LEU A 203 28.51 14.69 29.71
C LEU A 203 27.78 15.72 30.58
N LEU A 204 26.90 15.30 31.49
CA LEU A 204 26.24 16.18 32.48
C LEU A 204 27.25 16.96 33.34
N CYS A 205 28.39 16.36 33.69
CA CYS A 205 29.47 17.05 34.42
C CYS A 205 30.18 18.11 33.56
N ILE A 206 30.36 17.85 32.26
CA ILE A 206 30.89 18.82 31.30
C ILE A 206 29.91 19.99 31.12
N LEU A 207 28.59 19.71 31.07
CA LEU A 207 27.55 20.72 31.00
C LEU A 207 27.51 21.63 32.25
N ASP A 208 27.51 21.05 33.46
CA ASP A 208 27.54 21.83 34.71
C ASP A 208 28.83 22.67 34.84
N MET A 209 29.96 22.16 34.33
CA MET A 209 31.25 22.88 34.28
C MET A 209 31.20 24.05 33.29
N LEU A 210 30.72 23.83 32.06
CA LEU A 210 30.57 24.88 31.04
C LEU A 210 29.55 25.94 31.47
N LYS A 211 28.45 25.56 32.14
CA LYS A 211 27.49 26.49 32.75
C LYS A 211 28.19 27.42 33.74
N ARG A 212 28.94 26.86 34.70
CA ARG A 212 29.70 27.66 35.69
C ARG A 212 30.68 28.62 35.02
N TRP A 213 31.47 28.15 34.06
CA TRP A 213 32.42 29.02 33.35
C TRP A 213 31.75 30.20 32.64
N VAL A 214 30.59 29.99 32.02
CA VAL A 214 29.82 31.04 31.34
C VAL A 214 29.10 31.97 32.35
N GLU A 215 28.73 31.49 33.53
CA GLU A 215 28.20 32.33 34.61
C GLU A 215 29.33 33.13 35.33
N ASP A 216 30.53 32.56 35.47
CA ASP A 216 31.70 33.17 36.14
C ASP A 216 32.37 34.29 35.33
N ASP A 217 32.62 34.10 34.02
CA ASP A 217 33.37 35.06 33.19
C ASP A 217 32.58 36.40 33.02
N PHE A 218 31.25 36.29 32.92
CA PHE A 218 30.34 37.43 32.71
C PHE A 218 29.83 38.08 34.01
N SER A 219 29.87 37.38 35.15
CA SER A 219 29.51 37.98 36.45
C SER A 219 30.63 38.82 37.06
N LYS A 220 31.90 38.55 36.74
CA LYS A 220 33.06 39.29 37.28
C LYS A 220 33.42 40.54 36.47
N THR A 221 33.17 40.54 35.16
CA THR A 221 33.46 41.67 34.25
C THR A 221 32.66 42.94 34.55
N SER A 222 31.58 42.84 35.34
CA SER A 222 30.79 43.99 35.81
C SER A 222 31.27 44.59 37.14
N ALA A 223 32.24 43.96 37.83
CA ALA A 223 32.66 44.35 39.19
C ALA A 223 34.15 44.69 39.33
N SER A 224 35.03 44.27 38.40
CA SER A 224 36.46 44.60 38.45
C SER A 224 37.06 44.77 37.06
N GLY A 225 37.77 45.89 36.83
CA GLY A 225 38.41 46.24 35.55
C GLY A 225 39.70 45.49 35.26
N MET A 226 39.79 44.20 35.58
CA MET A 226 40.97 43.36 35.34
C MET A 226 40.81 42.62 34.01
N SER A 227 41.55 43.05 32.98
CA SER A 227 41.36 42.59 31.60
C SER A 227 41.82 41.14 31.37
N GLY A 228 40.88 40.18 31.34
CA GLY A 228 41.23 38.77 31.08
C GLY A 228 40.06 37.79 31.03
N SER A 229 39.08 38.00 30.14
CA SER A 229 38.03 36.99 29.90
C SER A 229 38.63 35.70 29.36
N PHE A 230 38.30 34.57 30.00
CA PHE A 230 38.94 33.29 29.72
C PHE A 230 38.21 32.45 28.66
N LEU A 231 36.96 32.77 28.33
CA LEU A 231 36.22 32.17 27.20
C LEU A 231 35.86 33.24 26.16
N THR A 232 36.39 33.11 24.94
CA THR A 232 35.96 34.00 23.86
C THR A 232 34.54 33.65 23.41
N GLN A 233 33.82 34.61 22.83
CA GLN A 233 32.47 34.40 22.27
C GLN A 233 32.45 33.22 21.27
N LYS A 234 33.53 33.03 20.51
CA LYS A 234 33.71 31.91 19.58
C LYS A 234 33.89 30.57 20.31
N ASP A 235 34.62 30.53 21.41
CA ASP A 235 34.76 29.32 22.25
C ASP A 235 33.40 28.90 22.79
N VAL A 236 32.62 29.84 23.34
CA VAL A 236 31.28 29.57 23.90
C VAL A 236 30.33 29.03 22.83
N VAL A 237 30.25 29.66 21.65
CA VAL A 237 29.42 29.20 20.54
C VAL A 237 29.87 27.83 20.02
N ALA A 238 31.18 27.56 19.95
CA ALA A 238 31.71 26.27 19.52
C ALA A 238 31.36 25.14 20.51
N PHE A 239 31.51 25.38 21.82
CA PHE A 239 31.09 24.42 22.84
C PHE A 239 29.58 24.18 22.81
N LEU A 240 28.75 25.23 22.71
CA LEU A 240 27.29 25.08 22.64
C LEU A 240 26.85 24.31 21.39
N SER A 241 27.47 24.58 20.23
CA SER A 241 27.23 23.82 18.99
C SER A 241 27.62 22.35 19.13
N LYS A 242 28.74 22.04 19.82
CA LYS A 242 29.13 20.66 20.13
C LYS A 242 28.17 19.97 21.09
N LEU A 243 27.72 20.65 22.14
CA LEU A 243 26.69 20.15 23.07
C LEU A 243 25.36 19.85 22.37
N SER A 244 25.00 20.64 21.34
CA SER A 244 23.81 20.40 20.51
C SER A 244 23.92 19.16 19.61
N TYR A 245 25.13 18.73 19.25
CA TYR A 245 25.39 17.61 18.32
C TYR A 245 25.53 16.24 19.03
N ILE A 246 25.41 16.19 20.36
CA ILE A 246 25.54 14.95 21.13
C ILE A 246 24.45 13.95 20.75
N ASP A 247 24.86 12.72 20.45
CA ASP A 247 23.98 11.59 20.20
C ASP A 247 23.35 11.10 21.52
N LYS A 248 22.04 11.36 21.70
CA LYS A 248 21.33 11.08 22.96
C LYS A 248 20.76 9.65 23.04
N GLN A 249 20.96 8.80 22.03
CA GLN A 249 20.36 7.45 21.98
C GLN A 249 20.78 6.51 23.11
N HIS A 250 21.87 6.83 23.84
CA HIS A 250 22.40 6.02 24.94
C HIS A 250 22.11 6.60 26.34
N PHE A 251 21.30 7.65 26.45
CA PHE A 251 20.91 8.23 27.74
C PHE A 251 19.77 7.41 28.38
N SER A 252 19.79 7.27 29.71
CA SER A 252 18.59 6.87 30.46
C SER A 252 17.55 7.99 30.45
N SER A 253 16.26 7.68 30.67
CA SER A 253 15.19 8.69 30.64
C SER A 253 15.46 9.83 31.62
N ASP A 254 15.82 9.51 32.85
CA ASP A 254 16.13 10.46 33.92
C ASP A 254 17.30 11.38 33.55
N ALA A 255 18.38 10.82 32.98
CA ALA A 255 19.55 11.58 32.56
C ALA A 255 19.28 12.44 31.31
N LEU A 256 18.38 12.00 30.43
CA LEU A 256 17.91 12.77 29.27
C LEU A 256 17.09 13.98 29.72
N GLU A 257 16.22 13.82 30.72
CA GLU A 257 15.40 14.90 31.26
C GLU A 257 16.23 15.89 32.09
N GLU A 258 17.18 15.41 32.92
CA GLU A 258 18.15 16.28 33.61
C GLU A 258 19.00 17.08 32.60
N TRP A 259 19.46 16.42 31.52
CA TRP A 259 20.23 17.07 30.46
C TRP A 259 19.43 18.16 29.75
N ASP A 260 18.24 17.83 29.25
CA ASP A 260 17.42 18.78 28.49
C ASP A 260 16.99 19.94 29.40
N GLN A 261 16.62 19.70 30.67
CA GLN A 261 16.31 20.76 31.62
C GLN A 261 17.52 21.71 31.83
N LYS A 262 18.71 21.18 32.14
CA LYS A 262 19.91 21.99 32.38
C LYS A 262 20.36 22.75 31.14
N TYR A 263 20.42 22.07 29.99
CA TYR A 263 20.95 22.63 28.75
C TYR A 263 20.01 23.70 28.18
N LEU A 264 18.70 23.42 28.13
CA LEU A 264 17.71 24.38 27.63
C LEU A 264 17.58 25.60 28.54
N GLN A 265 17.74 25.45 29.86
CA GLN A 265 17.77 26.59 30.78
C GLN A 265 19.00 27.49 30.55
N LEU A 266 20.19 26.90 30.34
CA LEU A 266 21.41 27.64 29.98
C LEU A 266 21.25 28.36 28.64
N LEU A 267 20.80 27.66 27.60
CA LEU A 267 20.61 28.19 26.26
C LEU A 267 19.55 29.30 26.23
N TYR A 268 18.44 29.15 26.96
CA TYR A 268 17.44 30.21 27.10
C TYR A 268 18.02 31.45 27.77
N GLY A 269 18.73 31.29 28.89
CA GLY A 269 19.37 32.40 29.59
C GLY A 269 20.33 33.19 28.69
N LEU A 270 21.11 32.50 27.86
CA LEU A 270 22.06 33.10 26.92
C LEU A 270 21.41 33.82 25.73
N CYS A 271 20.16 33.51 25.37
CA CYS A 271 19.43 34.25 24.35
C CYS A 271 18.58 35.40 24.95
N ALA A 272 17.91 35.14 26.08
CA ALA A 272 16.88 36.00 26.65
C ALA A 272 17.43 37.08 27.60
N ASP A 273 18.44 36.80 28.43
CA ASP A 273 18.85 37.71 29.51
C ASP A 273 19.63 38.91 28.97
N SER A 274 18.89 39.97 28.67
CA SER A 274 19.38 41.27 28.21
C SER A 274 20.15 42.05 29.27
N THR A 275 20.12 41.63 30.53
CA THR A 275 20.83 42.28 31.65
C THR A 275 22.20 41.67 31.92
N LYS A 276 22.36 40.35 31.69
CA LYS A 276 23.65 39.66 31.88
C LYS A 276 24.51 39.56 30.63
N TYR A 277 23.94 39.37 29.44
CA TYR A 277 24.73 38.96 28.27
C TYR A 277 24.74 40.01 27.14
N PRO A 278 25.94 40.38 26.60
CA PRO A 278 26.07 41.35 25.51
C PRO A 278 25.30 40.94 24.24
N LEU A 279 24.66 41.92 23.58
CA LEU A 279 23.81 41.71 22.41
C LEU A 279 24.47 40.86 21.30
N ALA A 280 25.76 41.08 21.03
CA ALA A 280 26.50 40.32 20.03
C ALA A 280 26.56 38.81 20.34
N LEU A 281 26.81 38.43 21.61
CA LEU A 281 26.81 37.02 22.02
C LEU A 281 25.41 36.43 21.94
N ARG A 282 24.38 37.16 22.39
CA ARG A 282 22.98 36.70 22.32
C ARG A 282 22.53 36.46 20.88
N GLN A 283 22.93 37.33 19.95
CA GLN A 283 22.69 37.18 18.51
C GLN A 283 23.49 36.00 17.90
N GLU A 284 24.79 35.86 18.21
CA GLU A 284 25.59 34.73 17.71
C GLU A 284 25.05 33.38 18.20
N VAL A 285 24.70 33.24 19.48
CA VAL A 285 24.14 32.00 20.05
C VAL A 285 22.75 31.73 19.47
N SER A 286 21.89 32.74 19.35
CA SER A 286 20.56 32.57 18.75
C SER A 286 20.63 32.14 17.27
N LEU A 287 21.55 32.72 16.48
CA LEU A 287 21.68 32.41 15.05
C LEU A 287 22.43 31.10 14.78
N LYS A 288 23.53 30.81 15.48
CA LYS A 288 24.44 29.68 15.19
C LYS A 288 24.15 28.42 16.01
N VAL A 289 23.39 28.54 17.10
CA VAL A 289 23.00 27.40 17.95
C VAL A 289 21.49 27.19 17.86
N GLU A 290 20.67 28.04 18.49
CA GLU A 290 19.24 27.74 18.64
C GLU A 290 18.47 27.76 17.30
N ARG A 291 18.73 28.70 16.39
CA ARG A 291 18.12 28.68 15.03
C ARG A 291 18.67 27.60 14.10
N HIS A 292 19.79 26.97 14.46
CA HIS A 292 20.38 25.88 13.68
C HIS A 292 19.94 24.50 14.18
N PHE A 293 19.82 24.30 15.49
CA PHE A 293 19.46 23.01 16.11
C PHE A 293 18.02 22.93 16.66
N MET A 294 17.36 24.08 16.89
CA MET A 294 15.97 24.22 17.36
C MET A 294 15.62 23.45 18.65
N LEU A 295 16.58 23.28 19.55
CA LEU A 295 16.41 22.43 20.72
C LEU A 295 15.39 23.01 21.71
N GLY A 296 15.27 24.34 21.79
CA GLY A 296 14.23 25.03 22.55
C GLY A 296 12.81 24.76 22.02
N LEU A 297 12.63 24.76 20.69
CA LEU A 297 11.35 24.45 20.05
C LEU A 297 10.99 22.95 20.11
N ARG A 298 11.99 22.06 20.24
CA ARG A 298 11.81 20.61 20.45
C ARG A 298 11.50 20.22 21.90
N ALA A 299 11.51 21.16 22.84
CA ALA A 299 11.36 20.86 24.26
C ALA A 299 10.08 20.07 24.58
N ARG A 300 10.22 18.99 25.37
CA ARG A 300 9.09 18.20 25.90
C ARG A 300 8.22 19.05 26.82
N ASP A 301 8.84 19.82 27.71
CA ASP A 301 8.18 20.78 28.60
C ASP A 301 7.52 21.94 27.81
N PRO A 302 6.19 22.10 27.91
CA PRO A 302 5.47 23.22 27.30
C PRO A 302 5.93 24.59 27.80
N GLU A 303 6.34 24.73 29.06
CA GLU A 303 6.79 26.02 29.58
C GLU A 303 8.08 26.49 28.92
N MET A 304 9.12 25.65 28.87
CA MET A 304 10.37 25.95 28.18
C MET A 304 10.14 26.13 26.67
N ARG A 305 9.29 25.30 26.03
CA ARG A 305 8.89 25.49 24.62
C ARG A 305 8.29 26.89 24.40
N ARG A 306 7.34 27.30 25.24
CA ARG A 306 6.70 28.63 25.18
C ARG A 306 7.70 29.77 25.42
N LYS A 307 8.61 29.62 26.38
CA LYS A 307 9.69 30.60 26.68
C LYS A 307 10.58 30.82 25.46
N PHE A 308 11.03 29.75 24.78
CA PHE A 308 11.77 29.86 23.52
C PHE A 308 10.94 30.44 22.39
N PHE A 309 9.69 29.98 22.20
CA PHE A 309 8.78 30.48 21.16
C PHE A 309 8.59 32.00 21.22
N LEU A 310 8.49 32.59 22.41
CA LEU A 310 8.38 34.04 22.58
C LEU A 310 9.57 34.81 21.99
N LEU A 311 10.81 34.29 22.12
CA LEU A 311 11.99 34.90 21.51
C LEU A 311 11.89 34.92 19.97
N TYR A 312 11.39 33.84 19.38
CA TYR A 312 11.11 33.80 17.93
C TYR A 312 10.00 34.79 17.57
N HIS A 313 8.89 34.82 18.33
CA HIS A 313 7.77 35.73 18.09
C HIS A 313 8.20 37.21 18.17
N GLU A 314 9.02 37.60 19.14
CA GLU A 314 9.52 38.98 19.26
C GLU A 314 10.50 39.35 18.14
N SER A 315 11.30 38.39 17.67
CA SER A 315 12.29 38.60 16.60
C SER A 315 11.71 38.74 15.19
N LEU A 316 10.40 38.57 15.01
CA LEU A 316 9.74 38.48 13.71
C LEU A 316 8.63 39.53 13.55
N GLY A 317 8.56 40.15 12.36
CA GLY A 317 7.52 41.12 12.03
C GLY A 317 6.10 40.57 12.25
N LYS A 318 5.17 41.44 12.66
CA LYS A 318 3.77 41.07 12.97
C LYS A 318 2.88 40.89 11.72
N ASN A 319 3.46 40.99 10.52
CA ASN A 319 2.72 40.86 9.26
C ASN A 319 2.70 39.40 8.78
N LEU A 320 1.55 38.97 8.26
CA LEU A 320 1.31 37.60 7.81
C LEU A 320 2.27 37.15 6.70
N PHE A 321 2.50 38.02 5.70
CA PHE A 321 3.50 37.79 4.65
C PHE A 321 4.89 37.54 5.21
N SER A 322 5.39 38.42 6.08
CA SER A 322 6.75 38.31 6.66
C SER A 322 6.94 37.02 7.46
N ARG A 323 5.88 36.52 8.10
CA ARG A 323 5.88 35.28 8.88
C ARG A 323 5.88 34.06 7.98
N LEU A 324 5.03 34.05 6.94
CA LEU A 324 5.02 32.96 5.96
C LEU A 324 6.32 32.93 5.12
N GLN A 325 6.85 34.09 4.75
CA GLN A 325 8.17 34.24 4.12
C GLN A 325 9.29 33.70 5.02
N TYR A 326 9.24 33.96 6.33
CA TYR A 326 10.22 33.40 7.27
C TYR A 326 10.20 31.87 7.25
N ILE A 327 9.02 31.27 7.33
CA ILE A 327 8.81 29.82 7.35
C ILE A 327 9.27 29.14 6.05
N ILE A 328 9.04 29.75 4.88
CA ILE A 328 9.33 29.14 3.58
C ILE A 328 10.75 29.46 3.07
N GLN A 329 11.22 30.69 3.25
CA GLN A 329 12.41 31.22 2.57
C GLN A 329 13.63 31.42 3.49
N ILE A 330 13.42 31.79 4.76
CA ILE A 330 14.50 32.31 5.62
C ILE A 330 14.97 31.25 6.63
N GLN A 331 14.06 30.49 7.23
CA GLN A 331 14.39 29.45 8.19
C GLN A 331 14.75 28.14 7.46
N ASP A 332 15.90 27.56 7.78
CA ASP A 332 16.18 26.18 7.44
C ASP A 332 15.60 25.25 8.52
N TRP A 333 15.01 24.13 8.11
CA TRP A 333 14.30 23.17 8.96
C TRP A 333 15.04 21.83 9.08
N GLU A 334 16.29 21.72 8.58
CA GLU A 334 17.06 20.48 8.61
C GLU A 334 17.17 19.84 10.02
N ALA A 335 17.32 20.62 11.09
CA ALA A 335 17.39 20.07 12.45
C ALA A 335 16.04 19.57 13.02
N LEU A 336 14.93 19.81 12.31
CA LEU A 336 13.62 19.20 12.58
C LEU A 336 13.19 18.22 11.47
N SER A 337 14.11 17.81 10.58
CA SER A 337 13.78 16.95 9.44
C SER A 337 13.27 15.54 9.82
N ASP A 338 13.45 15.11 11.07
CA ASP A 338 12.90 13.88 11.66
C ASP A 338 11.51 14.05 12.30
N VAL A 339 10.99 15.28 12.42
CA VAL A 339 9.73 15.60 13.12
C VAL A 339 8.79 16.40 12.20
N PHE A 340 7.47 16.30 12.39
CA PHE A 340 6.48 17.13 11.67
C PHE A 340 6.61 18.62 12.02
N TRP A 341 7.59 19.32 11.42
CA TRP A 341 8.02 20.66 11.82
C TRP A 341 7.00 21.76 11.49
N LEU A 342 6.04 21.49 10.60
CA LEU A 342 4.93 22.41 10.30
C LEU A 342 4.13 22.81 11.54
N LYS A 343 4.15 22.03 12.62
CA LYS A 343 3.56 22.46 13.90
C LYS A 343 4.18 23.76 14.44
N GLN A 344 5.50 23.97 14.24
CA GLN A 344 6.20 25.21 14.58
C GLN A 344 5.83 26.36 13.62
N GLY A 345 5.70 26.06 12.33
CA GLY A 345 5.26 27.04 11.32
C GLY A 345 3.83 27.52 11.54
N LEU A 346 2.92 26.60 11.85
CA LEU A 346 1.54 26.85 12.24
C LEU A 346 1.48 27.70 13.51
N ASP A 347 2.25 27.38 14.55
CA ASP A 347 2.34 28.15 15.80
C ASP A 347 2.80 29.60 15.53
N LEU A 348 3.83 29.79 14.70
CA LEU A 348 4.33 31.11 14.27
C LEU A 348 3.32 31.94 13.47
N LEU A 349 2.40 31.30 12.73
CA LEU A 349 1.29 31.96 12.01
C LEU A 349 0.10 32.27 12.94
N LEU A 350 -0.32 31.32 13.77
CA LEU A 350 -1.45 31.48 14.69
C LEU A 350 -1.17 32.53 15.77
N ALA A 351 0.08 32.70 16.20
CA ALA A 351 0.49 33.75 17.14
C ALA A 351 0.41 35.19 16.58
N ILE A 352 -0.07 35.39 15.34
CA ILE A 352 -0.38 36.71 14.77
C ILE A 352 -1.84 37.11 15.09
N LEU A 353 -2.69 36.15 15.44
CA LEU A 353 -4.10 36.38 15.72
C LEU A 353 -4.29 37.27 16.97
N VAL A 354 -5.29 38.16 16.92
CA VAL A 354 -5.59 39.06 18.05
C VAL A 354 -6.37 38.28 19.10
N GLU A 355 -5.65 37.82 20.12
CA GLU A 355 -6.14 36.95 21.20
C GLU A 355 -7.39 37.48 21.91
N ASP A 356 -7.51 38.80 22.10
CA ASP A 356 -8.63 39.44 22.82
C ASP A 356 -9.98 39.42 22.09
N LYS A 357 -10.03 39.11 20.79
CA LYS A 357 -11.27 39.23 19.99
C LYS A 357 -12.29 38.15 20.38
N PRO A 358 -13.60 38.47 20.40
CA PRO A 358 -14.64 37.46 20.61
C PRO A 358 -14.75 36.52 19.40
N ILE A 359 -14.95 35.24 19.66
CA ILE A 359 -15.26 34.24 18.62
C ILE A 359 -16.74 34.34 18.23
N SER A 360 -17.04 34.14 16.95
CA SER A 360 -18.41 33.89 16.48
C SER A 360 -18.44 32.68 15.55
N LEU A 361 -19.51 31.88 15.66
CA LEU A 361 -19.74 30.76 14.75
C LEU A 361 -20.03 31.27 13.33
N ALA A 362 -19.58 30.54 12.32
CA ALA A 362 -19.79 30.89 10.92
C ALA A 362 -21.30 31.04 10.58
N PRO A 363 -21.66 31.81 9.54
CA PRO A 363 -23.07 32.05 9.20
C PRO A 363 -23.85 30.78 8.81
N ASN A 364 -23.15 29.74 8.37
CA ASN A 364 -23.68 28.44 7.99
C ASN A 364 -23.64 27.38 9.11
N SER A 365 -23.11 27.70 10.31
CA SER A 365 -23.15 26.77 11.44
C SER A 365 -24.58 26.60 11.93
N ALA A 366 -25.01 25.36 12.18
CA ALA A 366 -26.30 25.09 12.81
C ALA A 366 -26.36 25.72 14.21
N ARG A 367 -27.44 26.46 14.50
CA ARG A 367 -27.67 27.14 15.79
C ARG A 367 -28.99 26.67 16.38
N VAL A 368 -29.02 26.42 17.68
CA VAL A 368 -30.26 26.20 18.43
C VAL A 368 -31.00 27.54 18.54
N ILE A 369 -32.33 27.51 18.55
CA ILE A 369 -33.17 28.70 18.74
C ILE A 369 -32.85 29.31 20.13
N PRO A 370 -32.59 30.62 20.25
CA PRO A 370 -32.38 31.25 21.55
C PRO A 370 -33.58 31.08 22.49
N LEU A 371 -33.33 30.58 23.71
CA LEU A 371 -34.35 30.42 24.76
C LEU A 371 -34.77 31.74 25.42
N LEU A 372 -34.06 32.83 25.11
CA LEU A 372 -34.33 34.19 25.59
C LEU A 372 -34.47 35.11 24.38
N PRO A 373 -35.40 36.08 24.41
CA PRO A 373 -35.48 37.10 23.36
C PRO A 373 -34.19 37.92 23.34
N SER A 374 -33.57 38.03 22.18
CA SER A 374 -32.49 38.98 21.92
C SER A 374 -33.08 40.37 21.70
N ASP A 375 -32.35 41.44 22.03
CA ASP A 375 -32.74 42.86 21.88
C ASP A 375 -32.85 43.34 20.40
N ASN A 376 -33.32 42.48 19.50
CA ASN A 376 -33.74 42.86 18.15
C ASN A 376 -35.19 43.39 18.20
N PRO A 377 -35.44 44.68 17.93
CA PRO A 377 -36.76 45.32 18.09
C PRO A 377 -37.78 44.94 16.98
N GLY A 378 -37.64 43.76 16.36
CA GLY A 378 -38.41 43.30 15.21
C GLY A 378 -39.33 42.10 15.44
N ILE A 379 -39.30 41.46 16.62
CA ILE A 379 -40.16 40.31 16.93
C ILE A 379 -41.20 40.71 17.98
N GLN A 380 -42.43 40.97 17.54
CA GLN A 380 -43.58 41.15 18.42
C GLN A 380 -44.00 39.80 19.03
N HIS A 381 -43.47 39.48 20.21
CA HIS A 381 -44.06 38.43 21.03
C HIS A 381 -45.41 38.92 21.58
N GLN A 382 -46.45 38.10 21.42
CA GLN A 382 -47.68 38.27 22.21
C GLN A 382 -47.34 38.16 23.71
N PRO A 383 -48.00 38.93 24.59
CA PRO A 383 -47.77 38.82 26.02
C PRO A 383 -48.07 37.40 26.50
N LEU A 384 -47.18 36.82 27.31
CA LEU A 384 -47.49 35.58 28.02
C LEU A 384 -48.72 35.78 28.89
N ALA A 385 -49.56 34.75 28.98
CA ALA A 385 -50.67 34.74 29.92
C ALA A 385 -50.15 34.89 31.35
N THR A 386 -50.88 35.64 32.18
CA THR A 386 -50.56 35.84 33.60
C THR A 386 -50.48 34.51 34.33
N LEU A 387 -49.29 34.17 34.83
CA LEU A 387 -49.05 33.01 35.67
C LEU A 387 -49.60 33.28 37.07
N GLU A 388 -50.80 32.78 37.36
CA GLU A 388 -51.36 32.76 38.71
C GLU A 388 -50.60 31.75 39.59
N GLY A 389 -49.59 32.26 40.30
CA GLY A 389 -48.81 31.53 41.29
C GLY A 389 -48.33 32.49 42.40
N PRO A 390 -47.98 31.99 43.60
CA PRO A 390 -47.53 32.84 44.70
C PRO A 390 -46.23 33.56 44.35
N ASP A 391 -46.16 34.87 44.61
CA ASP A 391 -45.07 35.76 44.19
C ASP A 391 -43.66 35.28 44.62
N GLU A 392 -43.55 34.59 45.75
CA GLU A 392 -42.29 33.98 46.21
C GLU A 392 -41.76 32.92 45.23
N VAL A 393 -42.63 32.10 44.63
CA VAL A 393 -42.24 31.07 43.66
C VAL A 393 -41.91 31.70 42.31
N THR A 394 -42.70 32.67 41.86
CA THR A 394 -42.44 33.44 40.63
C THR A 394 -41.10 34.17 40.72
N SER A 395 -40.85 34.91 41.81
CA SER A 395 -39.59 35.61 42.02
C SER A 395 -38.39 34.67 42.26
N MET A 396 -38.59 33.48 42.85
CA MET A 396 -37.53 32.46 42.95
C MET A 396 -37.19 31.88 41.57
N PHE A 397 -38.20 31.64 40.71
CA PHE A 397 -38.02 31.21 39.33
C PHE A 397 -37.30 32.27 38.49
N ASP A 398 -37.74 33.53 38.54
CA ASP A 398 -37.09 34.65 37.84
C ASP A 398 -35.63 34.83 38.28
N ASN A 399 -35.34 34.66 39.57
CA ASN A 399 -33.95 34.67 40.07
C ASN A 399 -33.12 33.50 39.53
N ILE A 400 -33.70 32.32 39.30
CA ILE A 400 -33.01 31.17 38.69
C ILE A 400 -32.79 31.41 37.18
N VAL A 401 -33.81 31.89 36.46
CA VAL A 401 -33.72 32.23 35.03
C VAL A 401 -32.71 33.35 34.81
N MET A 402 -32.71 34.41 35.63
CA MET A 402 -31.74 35.49 35.56
C MET A 402 -30.31 35.01 35.85
N LYS A 403 -30.09 34.16 36.86
CA LYS A 403 -28.78 33.53 37.12
C LYS A 403 -28.32 32.66 35.95
N HIS A 404 -29.23 31.90 35.33
CA HIS A 404 -28.90 31.08 34.17
C HIS A 404 -28.59 31.93 32.94
N ALA A 405 -29.33 33.01 32.69
CA ALA A 405 -29.05 33.98 31.63
C ALA A 405 -27.69 34.68 31.83
N GLN A 406 -27.36 35.07 33.06
CA GLN A 406 -26.04 35.63 33.42
C GLN A 406 -24.92 34.60 33.20
N PHE A 407 -25.11 33.34 33.60
CA PHE A 407 -24.17 32.26 33.34
C PHE A 407 -23.95 32.02 31.84
N LEU A 408 -25.02 31.92 31.05
CA LEU A 408 -24.94 31.77 29.59
C LEU A 408 -24.24 32.98 28.94
N SER A 409 -24.55 34.20 29.36
CA SER A 409 -23.89 35.43 28.88
C SER A 409 -22.42 35.52 29.29
N ALA A 410 -22.00 34.87 30.38
CA ALA A 410 -20.59 34.74 30.74
C ALA A 410 -19.90 33.67 29.89
N ALA A 411 -20.49 32.47 29.82
CA ALA A 411 -19.95 31.33 29.07
C ALA A 411 -19.90 31.55 27.55
N SER A 412 -20.74 32.43 26.99
CA SER A 412 -20.72 32.78 25.56
C SER A 412 -19.61 33.77 25.17
N LYS A 413 -18.87 34.36 26.12
CA LYS A 413 -17.83 35.38 25.86
C LYS A 413 -16.46 34.74 25.59
N LEU A 414 -16.42 33.71 24.76
CA LEU A 414 -15.20 33.04 24.35
C LEU A 414 -14.34 33.97 23.47
N GLN A 415 -13.08 34.14 23.85
CA GLN A 415 -12.08 34.90 23.11
C GLN A 415 -11.25 33.97 22.20
N VAL A 416 -10.56 34.55 21.22
CA VAL A 416 -9.66 33.80 20.32
C VAL A 416 -8.61 33.02 21.10
N ALA A 417 -8.10 33.57 22.20
CA ALA A 417 -7.18 32.91 23.14
C ALA A 417 -7.67 31.53 23.62
N ASP A 418 -8.94 31.43 24.04
CA ASP A 418 -9.52 30.25 24.71
C ASP A 418 -9.53 29.01 23.81
N VAL A 419 -9.60 29.21 22.49
CA VAL A 419 -9.59 28.13 21.50
C VAL A 419 -8.20 27.96 20.87
N VAL A 420 -7.51 29.05 20.52
CA VAL A 420 -6.24 28.97 19.78
C VAL A 420 -5.09 28.46 20.65
N ILE A 421 -5.04 28.80 21.96
CA ILE A 421 -3.94 28.35 22.83
C ILE A 421 -3.98 26.83 23.07
N PRO A 422 -5.10 26.21 23.49
CA PRO A 422 -5.18 24.75 23.62
C PRO A 422 -4.95 24.01 22.29
N LEU A 423 -5.41 24.59 21.18
CA LEU A 423 -5.27 24.00 19.84
C LEU A 423 -3.81 23.98 19.35
N ARG A 424 -3.01 25.00 19.69
CA ARG A 424 -1.56 25.04 19.44
C ARG A 424 -0.82 23.96 20.23
N GLU A 425 -1.15 23.78 21.51
CA GLU A 425 -0.56 22.73 22.33
C GLU A 425 -0.94 21.31 21.85
N LEU A 426 -2.21 21.11 21.45
CA LEU A 426 -2.66 19.84 20.86
C LEU A 426 -1.93 19.52 19.54
N ALA A 427 -1.71 20.52 18.68
CA ALA A 427 -0.92 20.39 17.46
C ALA A 427 0.58 20.13 17.72
N HIS A 428 1.11 20.50 18.89
CA HIS A 428 2.46 20.10 19.29
C HIS A 428 2.53 18.62 19.71
N THR A 429 1.44 18.04 20.21
CA THR A 429 1.36 16.64 20.64
C THR A 429 1.02 15.68 19.49
N ASP A 430 0.01 15.99 18.66
CA ASP A 430 -0.42 15.15 17.54
C ASP A 430 -0.13 15.81 16.17
N ALA A 431 0.62 15.08 15.33
CA ALA A 431 0.92 15.49 13.97
C ALA A 431 -0.31 15.52 13.05
N ASN A 432 -1.35 14.72 13.32
CA ASN A 432 -2.59 14.74 12.53
C ASN A 432 -3.38 16.04 12.76
N VAL A 433 -3.45 16.50 14.02
CA VAL A 433 -4.03 17.82 14.34
C VAL A 433 -3.23 18.94 13.67
N ALA A 434 -1.89 18.91 13.74
CA ALA A 434 -1.05 19.88 13.03
C ALA A 434 -1.23 19.83 11.49
N TYR A 435 -1.42 18.64 10.92
CA TYR A 435 -1.70 18.42 9.50
C TYR A 435 -3.00 19.08 9.07
N HIS A 436 -4.12 18.71 9.70
CA HIS A 436 -5.43 19.25 9.35
C HIS A 436 -5.52 20.77 9.57
N LEU A 437 -4.90 21.30 10.63
CA LEU A 437 -4.83 22.74 10.86
C LEU A 437 -3.99 23.46 9.81
N TRP A 438 -2.85 22.89 9.38
CA TRP A 438 -2.08 23.47 8.28
C TRP A 438 -2.90 23.51 6.98
N VAL A 439 -3.55 22.39 6.62
CA VAL A 439 -4.37 22.26 5.41
C VAL A 439 -5.56 23.24 5.41
N LEU A 440 -6.14 23.55 6.58
CA LEU A 440 -7.23 24.54 6.71
C LEU A 440 -6.72 25.99 6.74
N VAL A 441 -5.63 26.27 7.47
CA VAL A 441 -5.13 27.64 7.68
C VAL A 441 -4.34 28.16 6.49
N PHE A 442 -3.51 27.33 5.84
CA PHE A 442 -2.63 27.77 4.75
C PHE A 442 -3.40 28.36 3.55
N PRO A 443 -4.50 27.77 3.03
CA PRO A 443 -5.28 28.37 1.95
C PRO A 443 -5.91 29.71 2.33
N ILE A 444 -6.40 29.85 3.57
CA ILE A 444 -6.97 31.11 4.08
C ILE A 444 -5.87 32.19 4.11
N VAL A 445 -4.70 31.85 4.65
CA VAL A 445 -3.52 32.73 4.66
C VAL A 445 -3.13 33.12 3.23
N TRP A 446 -3.03 32.17 2.31
CA TRP A 446 -2.64 32.42 0.91
C TRP A 446 -3.59 33.37 0.18
N VAL A 447 -4.91 33.20 0.36
CA VAL A 447 -5.95 34.09 -0.21
C VAL A 447 -5.83 35.53 0.30
N THR A 448 -5.39 35.73 1.55
CA THR A 448 -5.23 37.08 2.15
C THR A 448 -3.96 37.82 1.73
N LEU A 449 -3.02 37.17 1.03
CA LEU A 449 -1.80 37.81 0.53
C LEU A 449 -2.05 38.61 -0.75
N LEU A 450 -1.25 39.66 -0.95
CA LEU A 450 -1.26 40.42 -2.20
C LEU A 450 -0.70 39.56 -3.36
N LYS A 451 -1.13 39.86 -4.59
CA LYS A 451 -0.69 39.12 -5.79
C LYS A 451 0.83 39.12 -5.97
N GLU A 452 1.49 40.22 -5.60
CA GLU A 452 2.96 40.34 -5.63
C GLU A 452 3.64 39.46 -4.58
N GLU A 453 3.06 39.36 -3.38
CA GLU A 453 3.51 38.50 -2.29
C GLU A 453 3.36 37.01 -2.64
N GLN A 454 2.23 36.62 -3.24
CA GLN A 454 2.01 35.26 -3.76
C GLN A 454 3.05 34.88 -4.83
N VAL A 455 3.35 35.78 -5.77
CA VAL A 455 4.38 35.58 -6.81
C VAL A 455 5.79 35.51 -6.20
N ALA A 456 6.08 36.32 -5.18
CA ALA A 456 7.36 36.29 -4.47
C ALA A 456 7.61 34.96 -3.74
N LEU A 457 6.56 34.34 -3.17
CA LEU A 457 6.66 33.07 -2.43
C LEU A 457 6.66 31.82 -3.32
N ALA A 458 6.19 31.89 -4.57
CA ALA A 458 6.11 30.73 -5.46
C ALA A 458 7.48 30.04 -5.70
N LYS A 459 8.55 30.81 -5.94
CA LYS A 459 9.91 30.27 -6.12
C LYS A 459 10.50 29.69 -4.82
N PRO A 460 10.45 30.39 -3.65
CA PRO A 460 10.78 29.79 -2.36
C PRO A 460 10.03 28.49 -2.05
N MET A 461 8.73 28.39 -2.35
CA MET A 461 7.94 27.18 -2.09
C MET A 461 8.46 25.96 -2.88
N ILE A 462 8.77 26.16 -4.17
CA ILE A 462 9.41 25.14 -5.01
C ILE A 462 10.78 24.74 -4.44
N SER A 463 11.56 25.70 -3.94
CA SER A 463 12.88 25.44 -3.32
C SER A 463 12.78 24.72 -1.97
N LEU A 464 11.73 24.96 -1.18
CA LEU A 464 11.45 24.27 0.08
C LEU A 464 11.04 22.81 -0.15
N LEU A 465 10.14 22.56 -1.09
CA LEU A 465 9.69 21.22 -1.47
C LEU A 465 10.81 20.36 -2.09
N SER A 466 11.81 21.01 -2.70
CA SER A 466 12.97 20.35 -3.32
C SER A 466 14.13 20.02 -2.34
N LYS A 467 13.96 20.21 -1.03
CA LYS A 467 15.01 19.96 -0.03
C LYS A 467 15.19 18.46 0.25
N ASP A 468 16.43 17.97 0.19
CA ASP A 468 16.78 16.56 0.47
C ASP A 468 16.43 16.10 1.89
N TYR A 469 16.44 16.99 2.89
CA TYR A 469 16.23 16.58 4.29
C TYR A 469 14.84 15.97 4.55
N HIS A 470 13.84 16.27 3.70
CA HIS A 470 12.50 15.67 3.78
C HIS A 470 12.54 14.14 3.64
N LYS A 471 13.58 13.56 3.03
CA LYS A 471 13.77 12.09 2.88
C LYS A 471 13.72 11.35 4.22
N LYS A 472 14.10 11.98 5.34
CA LYS A 472 13.96 11.37 6.69
C LYS A 472 12.50 11.14 7.09
N GLN A 473 11.55 11.83 6.45
CA GLN A 473 10.11 11.68 6.67
C GLN A 473 9.43 10.73 5.68
N GLN A 474 10.18 10.09 4.77
CA GLN A 474 9.59 9.26 3.71
C GLN A 474 8.72 8.10 4.23
N GLY A 475 9.11 7.50 5.37
CA GLY A 475 8.32 6.47 6.05
C GLY A 475 7.14 7.00 6.89
N HIS A 476 7.11 8.29 7.22
CA HIS A 476 6.14 8.85 8.17
C HIS A 476 4.80 9.20 7.52
N ARG A 477 3.71 8.97 8.27
CA ARG A 477 2.33 9.31 7.90
C ARG A 477 1.66 9.97 9.12
N PRO A 478 1.16 11.21 9.03
CA PRO A 478 1.39 12.18 7.95
C PRO A 478 2.86 12.63 7.88
N ASN A 479 3.30 13.10 6.72
CA ASN A 479 4.57 13.83 6.55
C ASN A 479 4.36 15.28 6.12
N VAL A 480 5.39 16.11 6.33
CA VAL A 480 5.33 17.56 6.01
C VAL A 480 5.05 17.82 4.53
N VAL A 481 5.56 16.97 3.63
CA VAL A 481 5.43 17.20 2.19
C VAL A 481 3.99 16.99 1.71
N GLN A 482 3.28 15.99 2.25
CA GLN A 482 1.84 15.80 2.04
C GLN A 482 1.05 17.05 2.48
N ALA A 483 1.31 17.57 3.69
CA ALA A 483 0.60 18.73 4.24
C ALA A 483 0.85 20.02 3.44
N LEU A 484 2.09 20.25 3.01
CA LEU A 484 2.42 21.34 2.10
C LEU A 484 1.67 21.20 0.77
N LEU A 485 1.68 20.00 0.18
CA LEU A 485 1.08 19.75 -1.14
C LEU A 485 -0.45 19.88 -1.11
N GLU A 486 -1.14 19.36 -0.09
CA GLU A 486 -2.59 19.49 0.06
C GLU A 486 -3.00 20.95 0.32
N GLY A 487 -2.28 21.66 1.19
CA GLY A 487 -2.47 23.10 1.41
C GLY A 487 -2.29 23.92 0.13
N LEU A 488 -1.29 23.58 -0.70
CA LEU A 488 -1.08 24.19 -2.02
C LEU A 488 -2.18 23.84 -3.03
N GLN A 489 -2.71 22.61 -3.00
CA GLN A 489 -3.80 22.16 -3.87
C GLN A 489 -5.11 22.92 -3.60
N LEU A 490 -5.46 23.12 -2.33
CA LEU A 490 -6.66 23.85 -1.91
C LEU A 490 -6.51 25.38 -2.04
N SER A 491 -5.30 25.89 -2.24
CA SER A 491 -5.02 27.33 -2.32
C SER A 491 -5.48 27.93 -3.65
N HIS A 492 -6.17 29.06 -3.58
CA HIS A 492 -6.69 29.81 -4.73
C HIS A 492 -6.16 31.25 -4.71
N PRO A 493 -5.53 31.78 -5.79
CA PRO A 493 -5.11 31.06 -6.99
C PRO A 493 -4.00 30.05 -6.70
N GLN A 494 -4.05 28.90 -7.37
CA GLN A 494 -3.09 27.80 -7.18
C GLN A 494 -1.71 28.18 -7.72
N PRO A 495 -0.62 28.04 -6.93
CA PRO A 495 0.73 28.40 -7.38
C PRO A 495 1.29 27.35 -8.36
N ARG A 496 1.70 27.80 -9.56
CA ARG A 496 2.26 26.92 -10.60
C ARG A 496 3.60 26.30 -10.14
N MET A 497 3.60 24.98 -9.98
CA MET A 497 4.80 24.16 -9.70
C MET A 497 5.25 23.35 -10.94
N PRO A 498 6.54 22.97 -11.06
CA PRO A 498 7.02 22.09 -12.12
C PRO A 498 6.41 20.68 -12.03
N SER A 499 5.99 20.12 -13.16
CA SER A 499 5.37 18.79 -13.23
C SER A 499 6.30 17.66 -12.77
N GLU A 500 7.59 17.78 -13.08
CA GLU A 500 8.62 16.81 -12.70
C GLU A 500 8.80 16.74 -11.17
N LEU A 501 8.65 17.87 -10.48
CA LEU A 501 8.72 17.96 -9.01
C LEU A 501 7.46 17.37 -8.36
N ILE A 502 6.27 17.66 -8.89
CA ILE A 502 5.00 17.07 -8.40
C ILE A 502 5.06 15.54 -8.54
N LYS A 503 5.55 15.02 -9.68
CA LYS A 503 5.77 13.58 -9.90
C LYS A 503 6.73 12.97 -8.87
N TYR A 504 7.88 13.60 -8.65
CA TYR A 504 8.87 13.14 -7.67
C TYR A 504 8.28 13.08 -6.25
N ILE A 505 7.60 14.14 -5.83
CA ILE A 505 6.94 14.21 -4.52
C ILE A 505 5.87 13.13 -4.36
N GLY A 506 5.05 12.92 -5.39
CA GLY A 506 4.02 11.89 -5.45
C GLY A 506 4.56 10.49 -5.17
N LYS A 507 5.57 10.04 -5.95
CA LYS A 507 6.23 8.73 -5.78
C LYS A 507 6.90 8.64 -4.41
N THR A 508 7.74 9.61 -4.05
CA THR A 508 8.63 9.48 -2.88
C THR A 508 7.88 9.56 -1.56
N TYR A 509 6.99 10.54 -1.36
CA TYR A 509 6.39 10.83 -0.05
C TYR A 509 4.98 10.24 0.15
N ASN A 510 4.59 9.28 -0.69
CA ASN A 510 3.25 8.68 -0.72
C ASN A 510 2.15 9.77 -0.77
N ALA A 511 2.31 10.69 -1.74
CA ALA A 511 1.44 11.84 -1.95
C ALA A 511 0.65 11.70 -3.27
N TRP A 512 0.44 10.46 -3.73
CA TRP A 512 -0.04 10.12 -5.06
C TRP A 512 -1.33 10.83 -5.48
N HIS A 513 -2.41 10.74 -4.69
CA HIS A 513 -3.70 11.33 -5.06
C HIS A 513 -3.67 12.87 -5.11
N LEU A 514 -2.86 13.51 -4.25
CA LEU A 514 -2.63 14.96 -4.28
C LEU A 514 -1.84 15.35 -5.55
N ALA A 515 -0.78 14.60 -5.86
CA ALA A 515 0.05 14.80 -7.05
C ALA A 515 -0.72 14.56 -8.36
N LEU A 516 -1.57 13.55 -8.41
CA LEU A 516 -2.48 13.27 -9.53
C LEU A 516 -3.46 14.42 -9.73
N ALA A 517 -4.23 14.81 -8.72
CA ALA A 517 -5.23 15.87 -8.82
C ALA A 517 -4.63 17.24 -9.22
N LEU A 518 -3.43 17.55 -8.73
CA LEU A 518 -2.64 18.72 -9.18
C LEU A 518 -2.22 18.60 -10.66
N LEU A 519 -1.69 17.46 -11.09
CA LEU A 519 -1.27 17.26 -12.47
C LEU A 519 -2.45 17.20 -13.44
N GLU A 520 -3.58 16.60 -13.08
CA GLU A 520 -4.83 16.63 -13.85
C GLU A 520 -5.33 18.07 -14.03
N SER A 521 -5.37 18.85 -12.96
CA SER A 521 -5.73 20.28 -12.99
C SER A 521 -4.80 21.07 -13.91
N HIS A 522 -3.48 20.87 -13.78
CA HIS A 522 -2.48 21.47 -14.66
C HIS A 522 -2.60 21.01 -16.13
N VAL A 523 -2.91 19.74 -16.40
CA VAL A 523 -3.09 19.20 -17.76
C VAL A 523 -4.31 19.81 -18.47
N MET A 524 -5.35 20.17 -17.72
CA MET A 524 -6.53 20.89 -18.22
C MET A 524 -6.27 22.39 -18.40
N LEU A 525 -5.58 23.04 -17.45
CA LEU A 525 -5.25 24.47 -17.52
C LEU A 525 -4.17 24.81 -18.56
N PHE A 526 -3.20 23.91 -18.75
CA PHE A 526 -2.03 24.09 -19.62
C PHE A 526 -2.04 23.06 -20.74
N MET A 527 -3.09 23.06 -21.56
CA MET A 527 -3.29 22.06 -22.63
C MET A 527 -2.10 21.88 -23.59
N ASN A 528 -1.25 22.90 -23.77
CA ASN A 528 -0.09 22.85 -24.66
C ASN A 528 1.22 22.36 -23.99
N ASP A 529 1.22 22.05 -22.69
CA ASP A 529 2.42 21.64 -21.93
C ASP A 529 2.52 20.09 -21.89
N SER A 530 3.32 19.50 -22.80
CA SER A 530 3.40 18.03 -22.92
C SER A 530 3.99 17.37 -21.69
N LYS A 531 4.99 18.01 -21.05
CA LYS A 531 5.67 17.52 -19.84
C LYS A 531 4.72 17.22 -18.68
N CYS A 532 3.64 17.99 -18.58
CA CYS A 532 2.64 17.79 -17.55
C CYS A 532 1.83 16.50 -17.79
N ALA A 533 1.46 16.23 -19.05
CA ALA A 533 0.80 15.00 -19.44
C ALA A 533 1.74 13.77 -19.38
N GLU A 534 3.01 13.94 -19.78
CA GLU A 534 4.06 12.92 -19.63
C GLU A 534 4.28 12.55 -18.16
N SER A 535 4.32 13.55 -17.27
CA SER A 535 4.48 13.34 -15.82
C SER A 535 3.27 12.65 -15.18
N LEU A 536 2.05 12.96 -15.66
CA LEU A 536 0.81 12.31 -15.22
C LEU A 536 0.71 10.86 -15.73
N ALA A 537 1.06 10.61 -17.00
CA ALA A 537 1.09 9.27 -17.59
C ALA A 537 2.07 8.33 -16.87
N GLU A 538 3.20 8.87 -16.38
CA GLU A 538 4.17 8.12 -15.58
C GLU A 538 3.65 7.80 -14.17
N LEU A 539 2.88 8.69 -13.51
CA LEU A 539 2.24 8.35 -12.24
C LEU A 539 1.18 7.25 -12.42
N TYR A 540 0.38 7.28 -13.49
CA TYR A 540 -0.56 6.20 -13.80
C TYR A 540 0.16 4.86 -14.05
N ARG A 541 1.28 4.87 -14.79
CA ARG A 541 2.11 3.67 -15.01
C ARG A 541 2.64 3.08 -13.70
N LEU A 542 3.15 3.94 -12.80
CA LEU A 542 3.67 3.52 -11.49
C LEU A 542 2.59 3.01 -10.54
N LEU A 543 1.33 3.42 -10.72
CA LEU A 543 0.17 2.90 -9.99
C LEU A 543 -0.52 1.71 -10.70
N ASN A 544 -0.01 1.26 -11.86
CA ASN A 544 -0.59 0.19 -12.67
C ASN A 544 -2.01 0.51 -13.20
N GLU A 545 -2.34 1.80 -13.36
CA GLU A 545 -3.64 2.32 -13.81
C GLU A 545 -3.63 2.54 -15.36
N GLU A 546 -3.33 1.47 -16.10
CA GLU A 546 -3.05 1.56 -17.55
C GLU A 546 -4.25 2.08 -18.38
N ASP A 547 -5.50 1.87 -17.98
CA ASP A 547 -6.67 2.44 -18.70
C ASP A 547 -6.68 3.97 -18.70
N MET A 548 -6.33 4.61 -17.57
CA MET A 548 -6.19 6.06 -17.47
C MET A 548 -5.00 6.56 -18.30
N ARG A 549 -3.89 5.81 -18.27
CA ARG A 549 -2.68 6.07 -19.07
C ARG A 549 -2.97 6.01 -20.57
N PHE A 550 -3.68 4.98 -21.05
CA PHE A 550 -4.11 4.84 -22.44
C PHE A 550 -5.13 5.92 -22.83
N GLY A 551 -6.07 6.27 -21.96
CA GLY A 551 -7.01 7.37 -22.17
C GLY A 551 -6.30 8.71 -22.39
N LEU A 552 -5.34 9.04 -21.52
CA LEU A 552 -4.53 10.24 -21.62
C LEU A 552 -3.69 10.28 -22.91
N TRP A 553 -2.97 9.19 -23.23
CA TRP A 553 -2.18 9.13 -24.46
C TRP A 553 -3.04 9.22 -25.72
N LYS A 554 -4.17 8.50 -25.82
CA LYS A 554 -5.07 8.56 -26.99
C LYS A 554 -5.66 9.96 -27.24
N LYS A 555 -5.81 10.76 -26.18
CA LYS A 555 -6.25 12.17 -26.25
C LYS A 555 -5.12 13.16 -26.59
N ARG A 556 -3.85 12.75 -26.48
CA ARG A 556 -2.67 13.62 -26.65
C ARG A 556 -1.82 13.28 -27.88
N SER A 557 -1.82 12.02 -28.33
CA SER A 557 -1.10 11.53 -29.50
C SER A 557 -1.60 12.16 -30.80
N ILE A 558 -0.68 12.56 -31.68
CA ILE A 558 -0.97 13.20 -32.96
C ILE A 558 -1.34 12.15 -34.02
N THR A 559 -0.59 11.05 -34.12
CA THR A 559 -0.78 10.06 -35.20
C THR A 559 -2.04 9.20 -34.99
N ALA A 560 -2.62 8.72 -36.09
CA ALA A 560 -3.75 7.79 -36.03
C ALA A 560 -3.30 6.38 -35.60
N GLU A 561 -2.09 6.02 -36.01
CA GLU A 561 -1.37 4.80 -35.69
C GLU A 561 -1.21 4.61 -34.18
N THR A 562 -0.82 5.66 -33.42
CA THR A 562 -0.78 5.59 -31.94
C THR A 562 -2.15 5.29 -31.36
N ARG A 563 -3.20 6.01 -31.79
CA ARG A 563 -4.56 5.85 -31.25
C ARG A 563 -5.14 4.46 -31.52
N ALA A 564 -4.86 3.90 -32.70
CA ALA A 564 -5.24 2.54 -33.06
C ALA A 564 -4.39 1.49 -32.31
N GLY A 565 -3.05 1.65 -32.26
CA GLY A 565 -2.15 0.73 -31.56
C GLY A 565 -2.46 0.61 -30.07
N LEU A 566 -2.55 1.74 -29.35
CA LEU A 566 -2.96 1.75 -27.94
C LEU A 566 -4.39 1.20 -27.72
N SER A 567 -5.22 1.10 -28.76
CA SER A 567 -6.53 0.45 -28.68
C SER A 567 -6.46 -1.05 -28.93
N LEU A 568 -5.55 -1.51 -29.78
CA LEU A 568 -5.24 -2.94 -29.96
C LEU A 568 -4.56 -3.52 -28.72
N VAL A 569 -3.61 -2.79 -28.11
CA VAL A 569 -2.99 -3.12 -26.80
C VAL A 569 -4.06 -3.33 -25.73
N GLN A 570 -4.96 -2.37 -25.54
CA GLN A 570 -6.00 -2.41 -24.50
C GLN A 570 -6.98 -3.60 -24.66
N HIS A 571 -7.09 -4.18 -25.86
CA HIS A 571 -7.90 -5.37 -26.14
C HIS A 571 -7.06 -6.67 -26.25
N GLY A 572 -5.75 -6.64 -25.98
CA GLY A 572 -4.87 -7.81 -26.03
C GLY A 572 -4.43 -8.25 -27.44
N PHE A 573 -4.64 -7.46 -28.49
CA PHE A 573 -4.26 -7.78 -29.86
C PHE A 573 -2.78 -7.45 -30.16
N TRP A 574 -1.87 -8.00 -29.33
CA TRP A 574 -0.44 -7.65 -29.29
C TRP A 574 0.26 -7.70 -30.66
N GLN A 575 0.07 -8.79 -31.43
CA GLN A 575 0.74 -9.01 -32.72
C GLN A 575 0.36 -7.94 -33.76
N HIS A 576 -0.92 -7.58 -33.83
CA HIS A 576 -1.38 -6.53 -34.74
C HIS A 576 -0.87 -5.16 -34.28
N SER A 577 -0.90 -4.87 -32.97
CA SER A 577 -0.35 -3.61 -32.45
C SER A 577 1.17 -3.48 -32.65
N GLN A 578 1.92 -4.57 -32.46
CA GLN A 578 3.36 -4.63 -32.71
C GLN A 578 3.68 -4.27 -34.17
N SER A 579 2.91 -4.82 -35.11
CA SER A 579 3.05 -4.50 -36.54
C SER A 579 2.73 -3.02 -36.84
N LEU A 580 1.77 -2.43 -36.14
CA LEU A 580 1.35 -1.04 -36.35
C LEU A 580 2.33 -0.03 -35.75
N PHE A 581 2.86 -0.27 -34.54
CA PHE A 581 3.93 0.54 -33.96
C PHE A 581 5.21 0.45 -34.80
N TYR A 582 5.55 -0.73 -35.33
CA TYR A 582 6.67 -0.87 -36.26
C TYR A 582 6.49 -0.04 -37.54
N GLN A 583 5.30 -0.07 -38.15
CA GLN A 583 4.96 0.79 -39.30
C GLN A 583 5.05 2.28 -38.95
N ALA A 584 4.62 2.70 -37.76
CA ALA A 584 4.72 4.09 -37.30
C ALA A 584 6.19 4.53 -37.16
N MET A 585 7.04 3.70 -36.54
CA MET A 585 8.48 3.94 -36.43
C MET A 585 9.14 4.05 -37.81
N VAL A 586 8.87 3.12 -38.73
CA VAL A 586 9.41 3.15 -40.11
C VAL A 586 9.00 4.41 -40.86
N LYS A 587 7.73 4.84 -40.79
CA LYS A 587 7.26 6.11 -41.39
C LYS A 587 7.96 7.33 -40.80
N ALA A 588 8.28 7.32 -39.50
CA ALA A 588 9.03 8.40 -38.86
C ALA A 588 10.49 8.44 -39.32
N THR A 589 11.18 7.30 -39.41
CA THR A 589 12.55 7.21 -39.97
C THR A 589 12.60 7.63 -41.46
N GLN A 590 11.53 7.35 -42.21
CA GLN A 590 11.35 7.82 -43.60
C GLN A 590 10.95 9.30 -43.72
N GLY A 591 10.83 10.02 -42.60
CA GLY A 591 10.51 11.46 -42.57
C GLY A 591 9.05 11.81 -42.88
N THR A 592 8.16 10.83 -43.06
CA THR A 592 6.77 11.03 -43.53
C THR A 592 5.96 12.00 -42.65
N TYR A 593 6.30 12.13 -41.37
CA TYR A 593 5.63 13.02 -40.43
C TYR A 593 6.24 14.43 -40.29
N ASN A 594 7.25 14.80 -41.09
CA ASN A 594 7.83 16.16 -41.13
C ASN A 594 8.22 16.74 -39.73
N ASN A 595 8.74 15.90 -38.83
CA ASN A 595 9.06 16.26 -37.43
C ASN A 595 7.90 16.85 -36.60
N THR A 596 6.65 16.63 -36.99
CA THR A 596 5.46 17.08 -36.24
C THR A 596 5.17 16.25 -34.98
N VAL A 597 5.62 14.99 -34.96
CA VAL A 597 5.38 14.04 -33.86
C VAL A 597 6.35 14.31 -32.70
N PRO A 598 5.87 14.46 -31.44
CA PRO A 598 6.74 14.65 -30.29
C PRO A 598 7.65 13.45 -30.03
N LYS A 599 8.89 13.68 -29.56
CA LYS A 599 9.81 12.59 -29.18
C LYS A 599 9.18 11.63 -28.16
N ALA A 600 8.34 12.13 -27.26
CA ALA A 600 7.63 11.30 -26.28
C ALA A 600 6.62 10.31 -26.93
N GLU A 601 6.00 10.66 -28.06
CA GLU A 601 5.14 9.73 -28.82
C GLU A 601 5.99 8.68 -29.57
N MET A 602 7.20 9.04 -30.02
CA MET A 602 8.14 8.07 -30.61
C MET A 602 8.66 7.06 -29.58
N CYS A 603 9.08 7.51 -28.39
CA CYS A 603 9.53 6.62 -27.32
C CYS A 603 8.38 5.73 -26.79
N LEU A 604 7.12 6.19 -26.87
CA LEU A 604 5.95 5.36 -26.58
C LEU A 604 5.81 4.20 -27.59
N TRP A 605 6.13 4.39 -28.87
CA TRP A 605 6.13 3.30 -29.86
C TRP A 605 7.19 2.25 -29.53
N GLU A 606 8.38 2.67 -29.13
CA GLU A 606 9.47 1.78 -28.71
C GLU A 606 9.05 0.97 -27.47
N GLU A 607 8.59 1.65 -26.41
CA GLU A 607 8.11 1.02 -25.16
C GLU A 607 6.98 0.01 -25.42
N GLN A 608 5.96 0.40 -26.19
CA GLN A 608 4.78 -0.42 -26.43
C GLN A 608 5.06 -1.57 -27.42
N TRP A 609 6.00 -1.40 -28.37
CA TRP A 609 6.48 -2.49 -29.22
C TRP A 609 7.22 -3.56 -28.40
N LEU A 610 8.11 -3.13 -27.49
CA LEU A 610 8.84 -4.02 -26.58
C LEU A 610 7.88 -4.73 -25.61
N HIS A 611 6.87 -4.03 -25.09
CA HIS A 611 5.82 -4.65 -24.29
C HIS A 611 5.03 -5.71 -25.07
N CYS A 612 4.63 -5.44 -26.32
CA CYS A 612 3.97 -6.42 -27.17
C CYS A 612 4.86 -7.66 -27.42
N ALA A 613 6.15 -7.46 -27.70
CA ALA A 613 7.11 -8.55 -27.89
C ALA A 613 7.23 -9.45 -26.64
N ALA A 614 7.24 -8.86 -25.44
CA ALA A 614 7.29 -9.59 -24.17
C ALA A 614 6.01 -10.39 -23.90
N GLN A 615 4.82 -9.82 -24.16
CA GLN A 615 3.53 -10.55 -24.03
C GLN A 615 3.40 -11.69 -25.05
N LEU A 616 4.02 -11.54 -26.24
CA LEU A 616 4.11 -12.58 -27.27
C LEU A 616 5.21 -13.63 -27.00
N GLY A 617 6.00 -13.46 -25.95
CA GLY A 617 7.09 -14.39 -25.59
C GLY A 617 8.29 -14.36 -26.55
N GLN A 618 8.49 -13.29 -27.31
CA GLN A 618 9.54 -13.14 -28.32
C GLN A 618 10.91 -12.82 -27.70
N TRP A 619 11.29 -13.58 -26.67
CA TRP A 619 12.50 -13.32 -25.88
C TRP A 619 13.79 -13.42 -26.70
N ASP A 620 13.81 -14.22 -27.77
CA ASP A 620 14.95 -14.36 -28.70
C ASP A 620 15.35 -12.97 -29.25
N ALA A 621 14.37 -12.27 -29.86
CA ALA A 621 14.57 -10.94 -30.45
C ALA A 621 14.79 -9.84 -29.39
N LEU A 622 14.21 -9.97 -28.19
CA LEU A 622 14.43 -9.02 -27.10
C LEU A 622 15.85 -9.10 -26.53
N VAL A 623 16.44 -10.30 -26.45
CA VAL A 623 17.83 -10.47 -26.02
C VAL A 623 18.79 -9.91 -27.08
N ASP A 624 18.56 -10.16 -28.37
CA ASP A 624 19.41 -9.61 -29.44
C ASP A 624 19.32 -8.06 -29.53
N PHE A 625 18.12 -7.50 -29.37
CA PHE A 625 17.91 -6.06 -29.21
C PHE A 625 18.65 -5.51 -27.98
N GLY A 626 18.52 -6.17 -26.82
CA GLY A 626 19.23 -5.80 -25.61
C GLY A 626 20.76 -5.83 -25.76
N LYS A 627 21.30 -6.87 -26.43
CA LYS A 627 22.73 -7.04 -26.68
C LYS A 627 23.30 -6.01 -27.67
N SER A 628 22.48 -5.52 -28.60
CA SER A 628 22.92 -4.54 -29.62
C SER A 628 22.82 -3.07 -29.18
N ILE A 629 21.94 -2.76 -28.22
CA ILE A 629 21.75 -1.39 -27.67
C ILE A 629 22.37 -1.23 -26.26
N GLU A 630 22.90 -2.31 -25.68
CA GLU A 630 23.34 -2.41 -24.28
C GLU A 630 22.21 -2.07 -23.27
N ASN A 631 20.96 -2.42 -23.60
CA ASN A 631 19.82 -2.21 -22.70
C ASN A 631 19.82 -3.26 -21.58
N TYR A 632 20.47 -2.93 -20.47
CA TYR A 632 20.62 -3.81 -19.31
C TYR A 632 19.29 -4.23 -18.66
N GLU A 633 18.22 -3.42 -18.71
CA GLU A 633 16.93 -3.78 -18.12
C GLU A 633 16.25 -4.94 -18.86
N ILE A 634 16.25 -4.88 -20.20
CA ILE A 634 15.72 -5.95 -21.06
C ILE A 634 16.60 -7.20 -20.94
N LEU A 635 17.92 -7.04 -20.88
CA LEU A 635 18.85 -8.16 -20.71
C LEU A 635 18.68 -8.87 -19.36
N LEU A 636 18.52 -8.12 -18.26
CA LEU A 636 18.21 -8.67 -16.93
C LEU A 636 16.92 -9.49 -16.93
N ASP A 637 15.93 -9.14 -17.76
CA ASP A 637 14.69 -9.90 -17.86
C ASP A 637 14.77 -11.07 -18.86
N GLY A 638 15.54 -10.95 -19.95
CA GLY A 638 15.62 -11.96 -21.00
C GLY A 638 16.59 -13.11 -20.74
N LEU A 639 17.77 -12.84 -20.15
CA LEU A 639 18.90 -13.80 -20.11
C LEU A 639 18.73 -14.98 -19.15
N TRP A 640 17.76 -14.94 -18.24
CA TRP A 640 17.38 -16.11 -17.42
C TRP A 640 16.18 -16.87 -18.01
N LYS A 641 15.41 -16.22 -18.89
CA LYS A 641 14.29 -16.85 -19.63
C LYS A 641 14.82 -17.68 -20.80
N LEU A 642 15.84 -17.16 -21.49
CA LEU A 642 16.70 -17.89 -22.41
C LEU A 642 18.08 -18.02 -21.75
N PRO A 643 18.35 -19.11 -21.01
CA PRO A 643 19.45 -19.19 -20.04
C PRO A 643 20.85 -19.03 -20.66
N ASP A 644 21.33 -17.79 -20.69
CA ASP A 644 22.68 -17.35 -21.07
C ASP A 644 23.36 -16.76 -19.83
N TRP A 645 23.50 -17.62 -18.82
CA TRP A 645 24.04 -17.27 -17.50
C TRP A 645 25.48 -16.74 -17.56
N ALA A 646 26.26 -17.13 -18.57
CA ALA A 646 27.62 -16.63 -18.80
C ALA A 646 27.60 -15.16 -19.22
N TYR A 647 26.79 -14.79 -20.21
CA TYR A 647 26.66 -13.38 -20.62
C TYR A 647 26.07 -12.52 -19.49
N LEU A 648 25.12 -13.05 -18.72
CA LEU A 648 24.58 -12.39 -17.53
C LEU A 648 25.68 -12.07 -16.49
N LYS A 649 26.53 -13.06 -16.18
CA LYS A 649 27.64 -12.97 -15.20
C LYS A 649 28.72 -11.98 -15.64
N ASP A 650 29.16 -12.06 -16.88
CA ASP A 650 30.36 -11.36 -17.34
C ASP A 650 30.07 -9.96 -17.92
N ASN A 651 28.88 -9.74 -18.49
CA ASN A 651 28.54 -8.51 -19.20
C ASN A 651 27.43 -7.68 -18.57
N VAL A 652 26.48 -8.28 -17.84
CA VAL A 652 25.31 -7.54 -17.32
C VAL A 652 25.48 -7.20 -15.85
N ILE A 653 25.59 -8.19 -14.95
CA ILE A 653 25.69 -7.96 -13.50
C ILE A 653 26.81 -6.97 -13.12
N PRO A 654 28.01 -6.95 -13.74
CA PRO A 654 29.08 -6.01 -13.39
C PRO A 654 28.92 -4.60 -13.98
N LYS A 655 28.08 -4.41 -15.01
CA LYS A 655 27.95 -3.14 -15.77
C LYS A 655 26.62 -2.43 -15.55
N ALA A 656 25.58 -3.17 -15.16
CA ALA A 656 24.21 -2.67 -15.02
C ALA A 656 24.05 -1.74 -13.81
N GLN A 657 24.17 -0.41 -14.02
CA GLN A 657 23.82 0.61 -13.04
C GLN A 657 22.29 0.84 -12.97
N VAL A 658 21.54 -0.21 -12.63
CA VAL A 658 20.06 -0.24 -12.58
C VAL A 658 19.55 0.07 -11.16
N GLU A 659 18.37 0.69 -11.04
CA GLU A 659 17.71 1.00 -9.75
C GLU A 659 17.53 -0.29 -8.92
N GLU A 660 17.82 -0.24 -7.61
CA GLU A 660 17.63 -1.41 -6.75
C GLU A 660 16.15 -1.77 -6.63
N THR A 661 15.76 -2.88 -7.24
CA THR A 661 14.38 -3.38 -7.30
C THR A 661 14.30 -4.83 -6.82
N PRO A 662 13.15 -5.29 -6.28
CA PRO A 662 12.97 -6.70 -5.94
C PRO A 662 13.15 -7.63 -7.15
N LYS A 663 12.76 -7.20 -8.35
CA LYS A 663 13.05 -7.93 -9.61
C LYS A 663 14.55 -8.08 -9.91
N LEU A 664 15.38 -7.06 -9.66
CA LEU A 664 16.83 -7.19 -9.76
C LEU A 664 17.38 -8.18 -8.72
N ARG A 665 16.89 -8.14 -7.48
CA ARG A 665 17.27 -9.11 -6.42
C ARG A 665 16.86 -10.54 -6.79
N LEU A 666 15.69 -10.74 -7.39
CA LEU A 666 15.24 -12.04 -7.90
C LEU A 666 16.20 -12.60 -8.96
N VAL A 667 16.59 -11.82 -9.97
CA VAL A 667 17.55 -12.26 -11.01
C VAL A 667 18.92 -12.58 -10.41
N GLN A 668 19.38 -11.79 -9.43
CA GLN A 668 20.62 -12.07 -8.68
C GLN A 668 20.52 -13.40 -7.89
N ALA A 669 19.37 -13.71 -7.28
CA ALA A 669 19.15 -14.95 -6.54
C ALA A 669 18.99 -16.18 -7.46
N TYR A 670 18.29 -16.03 -8.60
CA TYR A 670 18.23 -17.07 -9.64
C TYR A 670 19.64 -17.46 -10.10
N PHE A 671 20.49 -16.48 -10.38
CA PHE A 671 21.88 -16.69 -10.75
C PHE A 671 22.70 -17.35 -9.64
N ALA A 672 22.54 -16.93 -8.38
CA ALA A 672 23.25 -17.49 -7.23
C ALA A 672 22.93 -18.98 -6.98
N LEU A 673 21.68 -19.41 -7.26
CA LEU A 673 21.30 -20.83 -7.25
C LEU A 673 21.86 -21.59 -8.46
N HIS A 674 21.86 -20.98 -9.65
CA HIS A 674 22.38 -21.62 -10.87
C HIS A 674 23.90 -21.83 -10.85
N ASP A 675 24.71 -20.94 -10.26
CA ASP A 675 26.19 -21.02 -10.31
C ASP A 675 26.78 -22.24 -9.55
N ARG A 676 25.94 -23.07 -8.90
CA ARG A 676 26.25 -24.33 -8.18
C ARG A 676 27.39 -24.29 -7.15
N ASN A 677 27.86 -23.09 -6.78
CA ASN A 677 28.90 -22.87 -5.76
C ASN A 677 28.46 -23.41 -4.39
N SER A 678 29.44 -23.83 -3.57
CA SER A 678 29.20 -24.37 -2.21
C SER A 678 28.41 -23.44 -1.28
N ASN A 679 28.45 -22.13 -1.54
CA ASN A 679 27.81 -21.09 -0.74
C ASN A 679 26.55 -20.50 -1.41
N GLY A 680 26.29 -20.82 -2.69
CA GLY A 680 25.28 -20.13 -3.52
C GLY A 680 23.87 -20.17 -2.95
N VAL A 681 23.52 -21.22 -2.20
CA VAL A 681 22.27 -21.33 -1.44
C VAL A 681 22.15 -20.23 -0.36
N GLY A 682 23.19 -20.06 0.47
CA GLY A 682 23.18 -19.04 1.53
C GLY A 682 23.32 -17.61 1.00
N ASP A 683 24.04 -17.44 -0.11
CA ASP A 683 24.09 -16.16 -0.83
C ASP A 683 22.70 -15.82 -1.42
N ALA A 684 22.00 -16.79 -2.02
CA ALA A 684 20.64 -16.62 -2.52
C ALA A 684 19.63 -16.27 -1.39
N GLU A 685 19.66 -16.96 -0.25
CA GLU A 685 18.80 -16.63 0.91
C GLU A 685 19.03 -15.19 1.42
N ASN A 686 20.29 -14.75 1.47
CA ASN A 686 20.68 -13.38 1.85
C ASN A 686 20.21 -12.33 0.83
N ILE A 687 20.24 -12.64 -0.47
CA ILE A 687 19.71 -11.79 -1.54
C ILE A 687 18.17 -11.74 -1.49
N VAL A 688 17.50 -12.88 -1.26
CA VAL A 688 16.03 -12.96 -1.11
C VAL A 688 15.56 -12.14 0.09
N GLY A 689 16.24 -12.20 1.24
CA GLY A 689 15.92 -11.37 2.42
C GLY A 689 15.88 -9.88 2.07
N LYS A 690 16.94 -9.36 1.43
CA LYS A 690 17.00 -7.98 0.95
C LYS A 690 15.95 -7.67 -0.12
N GLY A 691 15.57 -8.65 -0.93
CA GLY A 691 14.47 -8.54 -1.90
C GLY A 691 13.11 -8.38 -1.22
N VAL A 692 12.87 -9.07 -0.09
CA VAL A 692 11.67 -8.91 0.73
C VAL A 692 11.66 -7.53 1.41
N ASP A 693 12.78 -7.09 2.00
CA ASP A 693 12.90 -5.78 2.63
C ASP A 693 12.55 -4.65 1.62
N LEU A 694 13.18 -4.66 0.43
CA LEU A 694 12.89 -3.69 -0.64
C LEU A 694 11.44 -3.77 -1.14
N ALA A 695 10.84 -4.95 -1.21
CA ALA A 695 9.43 -5.11 -1.61
C ALA A 695 8.46 -4.56 -0.54
N LEU A 696 8.80 -4.66 0.75
CA LEU A 696 8.05 -4.06 1.85
C LEU A 696 8.20 -2.53 1.87
N GLU A 697 9.40 -2.00 1.61
CA GLU A 697 9.61 -0.56 1.45
C GLU A 697 8.79 0.02 0.29
N GLN A 698 8.76 -0.66 -0.86
CA GLN A 698 7.93 -0.27 -2.01
C GLN A 698 6.43 -0.38 -1.68
N TRP A 699 6.00 -1.42 -0.97
CA TRP A 699 4.61 -1.56 -0.50
C TRP A 699 4.15 -0.40 0.39
N TRP A 700 5.04 0.11 1.27
CA TRP A 700 4.75 1.25 2.16
C TRP A 700 4.77 2.62 1.43
N GLN A 701 5.40 2.69 0.26
CA GLN A 701 5.38 3.87 -0.61
C GLN A 701 4.07 3.98 -1.43
N LEU A 702 3.33 2.90 -1.63
CA LEU A 702 2.06 2.88 -2.39
C LEU A 702 0.85 3.38 -1.58
N PRO A 703 -0.23 3.86 -2.24
CA PRO A 703 -1.45 4.31 -1.57
C PRO A 703 -2.15 3.20 -0.78
N GLU A 704 -2.73 3.53 0.37
CA GLU A 704 -3.40 2.55 1.23
C GLU A 704 -4.56 1.82 0.54
N MET A 705 -5.30 2.51 -0.34
CA MET A 705 -6.50 1.98 -1.01
C MET A 705 -6.27 1.39 -2.40
N SER A 706 -5.09 1.54 -3.03
CA SER A 706 -4.86 0.96 -4.37
C SER A 706 -4.56 -0.53 -4.27
N VAL A 707 -5.40 -1.34 -4.93
CA VAL A 707 -5.17 -2.79 -5.07
C VAL A 707 -4.33 -3.08 -6.32
N HIS A 708 -4.63 -2.41 -7.45
CA HIS A 708 -3.96 -2.67 -8.73
C HIS A 708 -2.45 -2.35 -8.72
N ALA A 709 -2.03 -1.28 -8.04
CA ALA A 709 -0.61 -0.95 -7.86
C ALA A 709 0.18 -2.04 -7.10
N ARG A 710 -0.49 -2.83 -6.26
CA ARG A 710 0.13 -3.87 -5.41
C ARG A 710 0.19 -5.24 -6.06
N VAL A 711 -0.59 -5.51 -7.11
CA VAL A 711 -0.60 -6.81 -7.80
C VAL A 711 0.80 -7.23 -8.29
N PRO A 712 1.63 -6.35 -8.90
CA PRO A 712 3.00 -6.70 -9.27
C PRO A 712 3.91 -7.05 -8.07
N LEU A 713 3.67 -6.46 -6.89
CA LEU A 713 4.41 -6.80 -5.67
C LEU A 713 3.96 -8.15 -5.09
N LEU A 714 2.66 -8.46 -5.12
CA LEU A 714 2.15 -9.79 -4.73
C LEU A 714 2.74 -10.91 -5.61
N GLN A 715 2.87 -10.67 -6.91
CA GLN A 715 3.50 -11.59 -7.85
C GLN A 715 5.01 -11.77 -7.56
N GLN A 716 5.72 -10.68 -7.23
CA GLN A 716 7.13 -10.74 -6.81
C GLN A 716 7.33 -11.41 -5.44
N PHE A 717 6.42 -11.22 -4.47
CA PHE A 717 6.45 -11.94 -3.19
C PHE A 717 6.29 -13.44 -3.40
N GLN A 718 5.41 -13.88 -4.32
CA GLN A 718 5.35 -15.30 -4.68
C GLN A 718 6.68 -15.78 -5.26
N GLN A 719 7.27 -15.05 -6.21
CA GLN A 719 8.58 -15.41 -6.81
C GLN A 719 9.70 -15.51 -5.76
N LEU A 720 9.77 -14.59 -4.79
CA LEU A 720 10.74 -14.62 -3.69
C LEU A 720 10.59 -15.88 -2.82
N VAL A 721 9.35 -16.32 -2.57
CA VAL A 721 9.06 -17.59 -1.88
C VAL A 721 9.43 -18.80 -2.73
N GLU A 722 9.16 -18.79 -4.05
CA GLU A 722 9.53 -19.90 -4.94
C GLU A 722 11.06 -20.06 -5.02
N VAL A 723 11.83 -18.96 -4.97
CA VAL A 723 13.30 -18.99 -4.86
C VAL A 723 13.78 -19.57 -3.53
N GLN A 724 13.13 -19.22 -2.41
CA GLN A 724 13.49 -19.80 -1.11
C GLN A 724 13.15 -21.31 -1.04
N GLU A 725 12.08 -21.74 -1.71
CA GLU A 725 11.74 -23.16 -1.85
C GLU A 725 12.72 -23.89 -2.81
N SER A 726 13.14 -23.24 -3.90
CA SER A 726 14.22 -23.73 -4.77
C SER A 726 15.53 -23.94 -4.01
N ALA A 727 15.90 -23.02 -3.12
CA ALA A 727 17.07 -23.17 -2.25
C ALA A 727 16.99 -24.44 -1.40
N ARG A 728 15.80 -24.77 -0.86
CA ARG A 728 15.56 -26.02 -0.12
C ARG A 728 15.62 -27.26 -1.02
N ILE A 729 15.10 -27.20 -2.25
CA ILE A 729 15.22 -28.28 -3.25
C ILE A 729 16.70 -28.62 -3.51
N HIS A 730 17.56 -27.62 -3.70
CA HIS A 730 19.01 -27.83 -3.87
C HIS A 730 19.64 -28.48 -2.63
N VAL A 731 19.25 -28.08 -1.42
CA VAL A 731 19.74 -28.66 -0.15
C VAL A 731 19.30 -30.11 0.02
N ASP A 732 18.04 -30.44 -0.28
CA ASP A 732 17.48 -31.80 -0.15
C ASP A 732 18.16 -32.78 -1.12
N ILE A 733 18.29 -32.39 -2.39
CA ILE A 733 19.07 -33.14 -3.41
C ILE A 733 20.51 -33.34 -2.94
N ALA A 734 21.19 -32.28 -2.50
CA ALA A 734 22.57 -32.35 -2.03
C ALA A 734 22.75 -33.20 -0.76
N ASN A 735 21.71 -33.33 0.07
CA ASN A 735 21.75 -34.16 1.28
C ASN A 735 21.44 -35.63 0.98
N GLY A 736 20.41 -35.92 0.17
CA GLY A 736 20.10 -37.29 -0.26
C GLY A 736 21.27 -37.98 -0.96
N ASN A 737 21.99 -37.25 -1.83
CA ASN A 737 23.15 -37.76 -2.56
C ASN A 737 24.34 -38.17 -1.65
N LYS A 738 24.49 -37.56 -0.47
CA LYS A 738 25.57 -37.88 0.49
C LYS A 738 25.38 -39.24 1.19
N VAL A 739 24.17 -39.79 1.19
CA VAL A 739 23.79 -40.98 2.00
C VAL A 739 23.58 -42.24 1.13
N SER A 740 24.31 -42.32 0.01
CA SER A 740 24.26 -43.47 -0.92
C SER A 740 25.12 -44.68 -0.49
N GLY A 741 25.74 -44.65 0.70
CA GLY A 741 26.77 -45.63 1.10
C GLY A 741 26.28 -46.96 1.69
N ASN A 742 25.24 -46.95 2.52
CA ASN A 742 24.68 -48.17 3.16
C ASN A 742 23.31 -47.85 3.81
N ALA A 743 22.20 -48.40 3.29
CA ALA A 743 20.89 -48.33 3.94
C ALA A 743 19.95 -49.45 3.48
N ALA A 744 19.13 -49.96 4.40
CA ALA A 744 18.19 -51.04 4.12
C ALA A 744 16.97 -50.58 3.31
N VAL A 745 16.37 -51.53 2.58
CA VAL A 745 15.37 -51.37 1.50
C VAL A 745 14.02 -50.74 1.93
N GLY A 746 13.83 -50.43 3.22
CA GLY A 746 12.61 -49.77 3.73
C GLY A 746 12.69 -48.24 3.89
N ALA A 747 13.89 -47.63 3.91
CA ALA A 747 14.09 -46.26 4.39
C ALA A 747 14.37 -45.23 3.27
N LEU A 748 13.66 -45.35 2.13
CA LEU A 748 13.82 -44.49 0.95
C LEU A 748 12.67 -43.48 0.78
N GLY A 749 11.43 -43.84 1.11
CA GLY A 749 10.24 -43.01 0.84
C GLY A 749 10.22 -41.63 1.51
N ASN A 750 10.81 -41.50 2.71
CA ASN A 750 10.88 -40.24 3.45
C ASN A 750 12.12 -39.38 3.13
N ARG A 751 13.00 -39.79 2.20
CA ARG A 751 14.28 -39.10 1.94
C ARG A 751 14.16 -37.79 1.15
N TYR A 752 13.03 -37.59 0.47
CA TYR A 752 12.76 -36.45 -0.40
C TYR A 752 11.31 -35.96 -0.23
N ALA A 753 10.82 -35.99 1.02
CA ALA A 753 9.44 -35.61 1.34
C ALA A 753 9.23 -34.11 1.07
N ASP A 754 10.10 -33.26 1.61
CA ASP A 754 10.09 -31.81 1.42
C ASP A 754 10.12 -31.43 -0.07
N LEU A 755 10.99 -32.05 -0.89
CA LEU A 755 10.99 -31.88 -2.34
C LEU A 755 9.61 -32.19 -2.94
N LYS A 756 9.05 -33.38 -2.66
CA LYS A 756 7.77 -33.81 -3.22
C LYS A 756 6.63 -32.85 -2.84
N ASP A 757 6.59 -32.43 -1.58
CA ASP A 757 5.53 -31.57 -1.06
C ASP A 757 5.64 -30.13 -1.58
N ILE A 758 6.85 -29.64 -1.87
CA ILE A 758 7.06 -28.38 -2.62
C ILE A 758 6.51 -28.50 -4.04
N LEU A 759 6.79 -29.58 -4.79
CA LEU A 759 6.29 -29.72 -6.17
C LEU A 759 4.75 -29.86 -6.22
N GLU A 760 4.15 -30.57 -5.26
CA GLU A 760 2.69 -30.64 -5.12
C GLU A 760 2.08 -29.28 -4.70
N THR A 761 2.78 -28.50 -3.86
CA THR A 761 2.38 -27.11 -3.53
C THR A 761 2.45 -26.19 -4.74
N TRP A 762 3.49 -26.28 -5.57
CA TRP A 762 3.64 -25.50 -6.81
C TRP A 762 2.52 -25.78 -7.81
N ARG A 763 2.03 -27.03 -7.91
CA ARG A 763 0.88 -27.39 -8.75
C ARG A 763 -0.43 -26.70 -8.31
N LEU A 764 -0.56 -26.35 -7.03
CA LEU A 764 -1.74 -25.66 -6.47
C LEU A 764 -1.58 -24.13 -6.50
N ARG A 765 -0.38 -23.61 -6.22
CA ARG A 765 -0.07 -22.18 -6.20
C ARG A 765 0.22 -21.67 -7.62
N THR A 766 -0.82 -21.22 -8.34
CA THR A 766 -0.68 -20.57 -9.66
C THR A 766 -1.40 -19.21 -9.70
N PRO A 767 -0.98 -18.28 -10.59
CA PRO A 767 -1.72 -17.05 -10.87
C PRO A 767 -3.15 -17.30 -11.36
N ASN A 768 -3.91 -16.22 -11.50
CA ASN A 768 -5.27 -16.24 -12.00
C ASN A 768 -5.27 -16.34 -13.53
N GLU A 769 -6.33 -16.91 -14.12
CA GLU A 769 -6.41 -17.08 -15.59
C GLU A 769 -6.50 -15.75 -16.37
N TRP A 770 -6.73 -14.63 -15.67
CA TRP A 770 -6.73 -13.26 -16.20
C TRP A 770 -5.42 -12.49 -15.94
N ASP A 771 -4.46 -13.03 -15.20
CA ASP A 771 -3.15 -12.40 -15.03
C ASP A 771 -2.36 -12.40 -16.35
N ASN A 772 -1.55 -11.37 -16.58
CA ASN A 772 -0.80 -11.16 -17.83
C ASN A 772 0.08 -12.36 -18.22
N MET A 773 0.24 -12.58 -19.53
CA MET A 773 1.03 -13.69 -20.07
C MET A 773 2.49 -13.66 -19.56
N THR A 774 3.07 -12.49 -19.37
CA THR A 774 4.42 -12.33 -18.76
C THR A 774 4.50 -12.89 -17.34
N VAL A 775 3.49 -12.70 -16.49
CA VAL A 775 3.46 -13.23 -15.10
C VAL A 775 3.43 -14.75 -15.10
N TRP A 776 2.61 -15.33 -15.98
CA TRP A 776 2.56 -16.77 -16.21
C TRP A 776 3.87 -17.31 -16.76
N TYR A 777 4.48 -16.62 -17.73
CA TYR A 777 5.76 -17.01 -18.32
C TYR A 777 6.88 -16.99 -17.27
N ASP A 778 7.03 -15.90 -16.52
CA ASP A 778 8.13 -15.71 -15.57
C ASP A 778 8.12 -16.79 -14.48
N MET A 779 6.96 -17.04 -13.86
CA MET A 779 6.84 -18.07 -12.82
C MET A 779 7.04 -19.49 -13.38
N LEU A 780 6.38 -19.82 -14.50
CA LEU A 780 6.46 -21.17 -15.07
C LEU A 780 7.86 -21.44 -15.65
N GLN A 781 8.57 -20.43 -16.17
CA GLN A 781 9.93 -20.61 -16.69
C GLN A 781 10.98 -20.82 -15.59
N TRP A 782 10.87 -20.14 -14.44
CA TRP A 782 11.73 -20.47 -13.28
C TRP A 782 11.50 -21.94 -12.83
N ARG A 783 10.24 -22.38 -12.76
CA ARG A 783 9.92 -23.77 -12.44
C ARG A 783 10.46 -24.77 -13.46
N ASN A 784 10.44 -24.45 -14.75
CA ASN A 784 11.06 -25.31 -15.79
C ASN A 784 12.53 -25.57 -15.50
N GLU A 785 13.29 -24.54 -15.07
CA GLU A 785 14.70 -24.70 -14.74
C GLU A 785 14.90 -25.54 -13.48
N MET A 786 14.06 -25.36 -12.45
CA MET A 786 14.10 -26.20 -11.26
C MET A 786 13.72 -27.67 -11.55
N TYR A 787 12.78 -27.91 -12.47
CA TYR A 787 12.50 -29.26 -12.96
C TYR A 787 13.67 -29.82 -13.79
N ASN A 788 14.41 -29.01 -14.55
CA ASN A 788 15.64 -29.45 -15.22
C ASN A 788 16.67 -29.97 -14.20
N VAL A 789 16.90 -29.21 -13.12
CA VAL A 789 17.81 -29.60 -12.01
C VAL A 789 17.37 -30.91 -11.36
N VAL A 790 16.08 -31.09 -11.09
CA VAL A 790 15.52 -32.34 -10.53
C VAL A 790 15.71 -33.53 -11.50
N ILE A 791 15.42 -33.34 -12.79
CA ILE A 791 15.60 -34.38 -13.82
C ILE A 791 17.08 -34.78 -13.94
N GLU A 792 17.99 -33.81 -13.98
CA GLU A 792 19.44 -34.05 -14.05
C GLU A 792 19.93 -34.82 -12.81
N ALA A 793 19.54 -34.39 -11.61
CA ALA A 793 19.98 -35.00 -10.35
C ALA A 793 19.53 -36.47 -10.17
N PHE A 794 18.36 -36.84 -10.69
CA PHE A 794 17.83 -38.22 -10.59
C PHE A 794 18.09 -39.08 -11.83
N LYS A 795 18.76 -38.55 -12.86
CA LYS A 795 19.05 -39.24 -14.13
C LYS A 795 19.75 -40.58 -13.95
N ASP A 796 20.84 -40.60 -13.18
CA ASP A 796 21.63 -41.82 -12.94
C ASP A 796 20.93 -42.78 -11.96
N PHE A 797 19.96 -42.27 -11.20
CA PHE A 797 19.08 -43.06 -10.32
C PHE A 797 17.84 -43.61 -11.03
N ALA A 798 17.70 -43.48 -12.36
CA ALA A 798 16.51 -43.94 -13.09
C ALA A 798 16.17 -45.43 -12.87
N ALA A 799 17.17 -46.28 -12.58
CA ALA A 799 17.00 -47.70 -12.27
C ALA A 799 16.66 -48.02 -10.80
N SER A 800 16.77 -47.05 -9.87
CA SER A 800 16.63 -47.28 -8.42
C SER A 800 15.62 -46.34 -7.73
N ASN A 801 15.52 -45.07 -8.15
CA ASN A 801 14.53 -44.08 -7.72
C ASN A 801 13.68 -43.55 -8.91
N SER A 802 13.30 -44.46 -9.81
CA SER A 802 12.37 -44.22 -10.94
C SER A 802 11.22 -43.23 -10.67
N PRO A 803 10.43 -43.28 -9.57
CA PRO A 803 9.28 -42.39 -9.40
C PRO A 803 9.64 -40.90 -9.28
N LEU A 804 10.77 -40.53 -8.66
CA LEU A 804 11.20 -39.12 -8.55
C LEU A 804 11.70 -38.57 -9.89
N HIS A 805 12.41 -39.40 -10.66
CA HIS A 805 12.84 -39.06 -12.01
C HIS A 805 11.63 -38.83 -12.93
N HIS A 806 10.61 -39.72 -12.90
CA HIS A 806 9.38 -39.52 -13.65
C HIS A 806 8.52 -38.34 -13.18
N LEU A 807 8.53 -38.03 -11.87
CA LEU A 807 7.86 -36.86 -11.30
C LEU A 807 8.37 -35.56 -11.95
N GLY A 808 9.69 -35.40 -12.09
CA GLY A 808 10.28 -34.23 -12.75
C GLY A 808 9.81 -34.04 -14.20
N PHE A 809 9.80 -35.11 -15.00
CA PHE A 809 9.28 -35.06 -16.39
C PHE A 809 7.78 -34.73 -16.45
N ARG A 810 6.97 -35.36 -15.59
CA ARG A 810 5.52 -35.13 -15.52
C ARG A 810 5.21 -33.68 -15.16
N ASP A 811 5.92 -33.14 -14.17
CA ASP A 811 5.61 -31.83 -13.61
C ASP A 811 6.12 -30.72 -14.55
N LYS A 812 7.27 -30.91 -15.23
CA LYS A 812 7.69 -30.07 -16.37
C LYS A 812 6.69 -30.11 -17.53
N ALA A 813 6.20 -31.29 -17.91
CA ALA A 813 5.21 -31.42 -18.99
C ALA A 813 3.89 -30.71 -18.65
N TRP A 814 3.38 -30.88 -17.42
CA TRP A 814 2.21 -30.16 -16.89
C TRP A 814 2.41 -28.64 -16.92
N ASN A 815 3.60 -28.17 -16.55
CA ASN A 815 3.98 -26.75 -16.48
C ASN A 815 3.94 -26.09 -17.87
N VAL A 816 4.52 -26.74 -18.90
CA VAL A 816 4.46 -26.29 -20.31
C VAL A 816 3.01 -26.36 -20.84
N ASN A 817 2.28 -27.44 -20.56
CA ASN A 817 0.87 -27.59 -20.93
C ASN A 817 -0.04 -26.52 -20.31
N LYS A 818 0.23 -26.12 -19.06
CA LYS A 818 -0.48 -25.06 -18.34
C LYS A 818 -0.21 -23.69 -18.99
N LEU A 819 1.04 -23.37 -19.31
CA LEU A 819 1.41 -22.11 -19.98
C LEU A 819 0.71 -21.98 -21.34
N ALA A 820 0.82 -23.02 -22.19
CA ALA A 820 0.17 -23.04 -23.51
C ALA A 820 -1.36 -22.90 -23.41
N ARG A 821 -1.99 -23.59 -22.45
CA ARG A 821 -3.43 -23.47 -22.19
C ARG A 821 -3.86 -22.06 -21.78
N ILE A 822 -3.02 -21.30 -21.09
CA ILE A 822 -3.29 -19.89 -20.74
C ILE A 822 -3.12 -19.00 -21.96
N ALA A 823 -2.04 -19.13 -22.74
CA ALA A 823 -1.85 -18.41 -24.01
C ALA A 823 -3.08 -18.59 -24.93
N ARG A 824 -3.54 -19.84 -25.11
CA ARG A 824 -4.74 -20.17 -25.90
C ARG A 824 -6.05 -19.65 -25.30
N LYS A 825 -6.12 -19.39 -23.99
CA LYS A 825 -7.27 -18.73 -23.33
C LYS A 825 -7.26 -17.22 -23.53
N GLN A 826 -6.08 -16.63 -23.65
CA GLN A 826 -5.87 -15.19 -23.90
C GLN A 826 -5.85 -14.86 -25.41
N GLY A 827 -6.22 -15.80 -26.28
CA GLY A 827 -6.30 -15.62 -27.74
C GLY A 827 -4.96 -15.75 -28.49
N LEU A 828 -3.88 -16.10 -27.80
CA LEU A 828 -2.52 -16.16 -28.36
C LEU A 828 -2.21 -17.54 -28.95
N TYR A 829 -2.87 -17.87 -30.06
CA TYR A 829 -2.82 -19.20 -30.67
C TYR A 829 -1.43 -19.58 -31.20
N ASP A 830 -0.75 -18.68 -31.92
CA ASP A 830 0.63 -18.88 -32.40
C ASP A 830 1.58 -19.20 -31.24
N VAL A 831 1.48 -18.41 -30.15
CA VAL A 831 2.32 -18.54 -28.96
C VAL A 831 2.03 -19.88 -28.25
N CYS A 832 0.77 -20.31 -28.19
CA CYS A 832 0.39 -21.64 -27.68
C CYS A 832 1.08 -22.78 -28.46
N VAL A 833 1.12 -22.71 -29.79
CA VAL A 833 1.78 -23.73 -30.61
C VAL A 833 3.29 -23.71 -30.38
N GLN A 834 3.92 -22.53 -30.44
CA GLN A 834 5.38 -22.37 -30.24
C GLN A 834 5.85 -22.87 -28.86
N ILE A 835 5.07 -22.63 -27.79
CA ILE A 835 5.35 -23.16 -26.44
C ILE A 835 5.34 -24.69 -26.45
N LEU A 836 4.31 -25.30 -27.05
CA LEU A 836 4.16 -26.75 -27.09
C LEU A 836 5.21 -27.44 -27.97
N GLU A 837 5.82 -26.74 -28.91
CA GLU A 837 6.91 -27.25 -29.74
C GLU A 837 8.28 -27.06 -29.06
N LYS A 838 8.63 -25.81 -28.67
CA LYS A 838 9.96 -25.48 -28.14
C LYS A 838 10.23 -25.97 -26.72
N MET A 839 9.29 -25.80 -25.77
CA MET A 839 9.65 -25.77 -24.34
C MET A 839 9.77 -27.14 -23.63
N TYR A 840 9.45 -28.25 -24.30
CA TYR A 840 9.55 -29.59 -23.69
C TYR A 840 10.99 -30.07 -23.51
N GLY A 841 11.86 -29.86 -24.51
CA GLY A 841 13.27 -30.27 -24.52
C GLY A 841 13.55 -31.79 -24.51
N HIS A 842 12.54 -32.66 -24.37
CA HIS A 842 12.69 -34.10 -24.21
C HIS A 842 11.60 -34.89 -24.96
N SER A 843 11.88 -36.14 -25.32
CA SER A 843 10.95 -37.05 -26.01
C SER A 843 10.07 -37.89 -25.08
N THR A 844 10.46 -38.08 -23.82
CA THR A 844 9.73 -38.85 -22.81
C THR A 844 8.64 -38.03 -22.15
N MET A 845 7.38 -38.48 -22.22
CA MET A 845 6.21 -37.78 -21.68
C MET A 845 5.13 -38.77 -21.21
N GLU A 846 4.43 -38.45 -20.12
CA GLU A 846 3.31 -39.26 -19.62
C GLU A 846 2.11 -39.19 -20.58
N VAL A 847 1.41 -40.32 -20.79
CA VAL A 847 0.22 -40.43 -21.66
C VAL A 847 -0.82 -39.32 -21.39
N GLN A 848 -1.06 -38.98 -20.12
CA GLN A 848 -2.02 -37.95 -19.73
C GLN A 848 -1.58 -36.53 -20.16
N GLU A 849 -0.29 -36.22 -20.08
CA GLU A 849 0.25 -34.92 -20.51
C GLU A 849 0.46 -34.85 -22.03
N ALA A 850 0.78 -35.98 -22.69
CA ALA A 850 0.81 -36.10 -24.15
C ALA A 850 -0.57 -35.80 -24.76
N PHE A 851 -1.63 -36.32 -24.15
CA PHE A 851 -3.00 -35.96 -24.52
C PHE A 851 -3.29 -34.47 -24.31
N VAL A 852 -2.86 -33.88 -23.19
CA VAL A 852 -3.07 -32.43 -22.95
C VAL A 852 -2.37 -31.59 -24.03
N LYS A 853 -1.13 -31.95 -24.41
CA LYS A 853 -0.40 -31.30 -25.51
C LYS A 853 -1.21 -31.33 -26.81
N ILE A 854 -1.54 -32.54 -27.28
CA ILE A 854 -2.29 -32.73 -28.54
C ILE A 854 -3.63 -31.98 -28.50
N ARG A 855 -4.33 -32.05 -27.36
CA ARG A 855 -5.66 -31.43 -27.18
C ARG A 855 -5.63 -29.90 -27.14
N GLU A 856 -4.58 -29.26 -26.62
CA GLU A 856 -4.48 -27.79 -26.67
C GLU A 856 -3.86 -27.29 -27.99
N GLN A 857 -2.91 -28.02 -28.59
CA GLN A 857 -2.40 -27.72 -29.94
C GLN A 857 -3.50 -27.82 -31.01
N ALA A 858 -4.30 -28.90 -31.00
CA ALA A 858 -5.47 -29.06 -31.86
C ALA A 858 -6.47 -27.90 -31.71
N LYS A 859 -6.74 -27.43 -30.49
CA LYS A 859 -7.63 -26.27 -30.27
C LYS A 859 -7.02 -24.94 -30.70
N ALA A 860 -5.70 -24.81 -30.77
CA ALA A 860 -5.07 -23.62 -31.35
C ALA A 860 -5.31 -23.61 -32.86
N TYR A 861 -4.96 -24.68 -33.56
CA TYR A 861 -5.21 -24.80 -35.01
C TYR A 861 -6.70 -24.71 -35.39
N LEU A 862 -7.61 -25.14 -34.51
CA LEU A 862 -9.06 -25.01 -34.74
C LEU A 862 -9.54 -23.55 -34.80
N GLU A 863 -8.88 -22.62 -34.10
CA GLU A 863 -9.21 -21.18 -34.12
C GLU A 863 -8.30 -20.34 -35.04
N MET A 864 -7.17 -20.91 -35.48
CA MET A 864 -6.26 -20.27 -36.45
C MET A 864 -6.83 -20.35 -37.87
N LYS A 865 -6.94 -19.21 -38.54
CA LYS A 865 -7.43 -19.12 -39.92
C LYS A 865 -6.39 -19.70 -40.89
N GLY A 866 -6.74 -20.81 -41.54
CA GLY A 866 -5.92 -21.48 -42.57
C GLY A 866 -5.31 -22.82 -42.11
N GLU A 867 -5.00 -22.97 -40.83
CA GLU A 867 -4.25 -24.14 -40.29
C GLU A 867 -5.13 -25.37 -39.95
N LEU A 868 -6.39 -25.38 -40.38
CA LEU A 868 -7.33 -26.48 -40.11
C LEU A 868 -6.83 -27.83 -40.66
N ALA A 869 -6.16 -27.84 -41.82
CA ALA A 869 -5.57 -29.04 -42.40
C ALA A 869 -4.39 -29.57 -41.55
N SER A 870 -3.55 -28.67 -41.03
CA SER A 870 -2.44 -29.00 -40.14
C SER A 870 -2.93 -29.63 -38.83
N GLY A 871 -4.00 -29.08 -38.24
CA GLY A 871 -4.66 -29.64 -37.07
C GLY A 871 -5.31 -31.01 -37.30
N LEU A 872 -5.95 -31.23 -38.46
CA LEU A 872 -6.50 -32.53 -38.84
C LEU A 872 -5.40 -33.58 -39.07
N ASN A 873 -4.27 -33.19 -39.67
CA ASN A 873 -3.10 -34.06 -39.87
C ASN A 873 -2.43 -34.45 -38.55
N LEU A 874 -2.32 -33.54 -37.57
CA LEU A 874 -1.86 -33.85 -36.21
C LEU A 874 -2.74 -34.93 -35.54
N ILE A 875 -4.06 -34.86 -35.70
CA ILE A 875 -4.97 -35.89 -35.14
C ILE A 875 -4.83 -37.21 -35.89
N ASN A 876 -4.80 -37.20 -37.22
CA ASN A 876 -4.68 -38.43 -38.02
C ASN A 876 -3.33 -39.14 -37.86
N SER A 877 -2.26 -38.43 -37.48
CA SER A 877 -0.93 -39.01 -37.22
C SER A 877 -0.73 -39.46 -35.76
N THR A 878 -1.68 -39.17 -34.86
CA THR A 878 -1.63 -39.61 -33.46
C THR A 878 -2.00 -41.09 -33.35
N ASN A 879 -1.09 -41.95 -32.88
CA ASN A 879 -1.45 -43.34 -32.58
C ASN A 879 -2.40 -43.39 -31.36
N LEU A 880 -3.64 -43.83 -31.59
CA LEU A 880 -4.71 -43.90 -30.60
C LEU A 880 -4.60 -45.08 -29.62
N GLU A 881 -3.76 -46.09 -29.90
CA GLU A 881 -3.65 -47.32 -29.10
C GLU A 881 -3.10 -47.07 -27.69
N TYR A 882 -2.19 -46.09 -27.54
CA TYR A 882 -1.55 -45.75 -26.25
C TYR A 882 -2.48 -45.07 -25.24
N PHE A 883 -3.68 -44.65 -25.65
CA PHE A 883 -4.58 -43.85 -24.82
C PHE A 883 -5.74 -44.69 -24.25
N PRO A 884 -6.24 -44.39 -23.04
CA PRO A 884 -7.53 -44.91 -22.56
C PRO A 884 -8.70 -44.43 -23.44
N ASP A 885 -9.79 -45.20 -23.54
CA ASP A 885 -10.88 -44.93 -24.50
C ASP A 885 -11.58 -43.57 -24.28
N LYS A 886 -11.63 -43.08 -23.04
CA LYS A 886 -12.08 -41.71 -22.71
C LYS A 886 -11.26 -40.62 -23.41
N ILE A 887 -9.96 -40.85 -23.59
CA ILE A 887 -9.06 -39.95 -24.30
C ILE A 887 -9.21 -40.13 -25.81
N LYS A 888 -9.27 -41.38 -26.31
CA LYS A 888 -9.56 -41.66 -27.74
C LYS A 888 -10.83 -40.94 -28.19
N ALA A 889 -11.90 -41.02 -27.39
CA ALA A 889 -13.17 -40.36 -27.66
C ALA A 889 -13.07 -38.82 -27.75
N GLU A 890 -12.30 -38.15 -26.89
CA GLU A 890 -12.10 -36.69 -26.97
C GLU A 890 -11.22 -36.29 -28.18
N ILE A 891 -10.28 -37.14 -28.61
CA ILE A 891 -9.48 -36.92 -29.83
C ILE A 891 -10.37 -37.10 -31.08
N VAL A 892 -11.21 -38.15 -31.12
CA VAL A 892 -12.18 -38.38 -32.21
C VAL A 892 -13.27 -37.30 -32.22
N ARG A 893 -13.66 -36.74 -31.06
CA ARG A 893 -14.53 -35.56 -30.99
C ARG A 893 -13.87 -34.33 -31.63
N LEU A 894 -12.59 -34.07 -31.32
CA LEU A 894 -11.84 -32.98 -31.96
C LEU A 894 -11.71 -33.17 -33.47
N LYS A 895 -11.56 -34.41 -33.95
CA LYS A 895 -11.62 -34.71 -35.39
C LYS A 895 -12.96 -34.25 -35.99
N GLY A 896 -14.08 -34.54 -35.33
CA GLY A 896 -15.40 -34.04 -35.73
C GLY A 896 -15.48 -32.50 -35.79
N ASP A 897 -14.92 -31.81 -34.80
CA ASP A 897 -14.84 -30.33 -34.81
C ASP A 897 -14.06 -29.79 -36.02
N PHE A 898 -12.99 -30.48 -36.45
CA PHE A 898 -12.23 -30.11 -37.67
C PHE A 898 -12.99 -30.38 -38.95
N HIS A 899 -13.61 -31.57 -39.12
CA HIS A 899 -14.44 -31.85 -40.30
C HIS A 899 -15.58 -30.82 -40.42
N LEU A 900 -16.20 -30.44 -39.28
CA LEU A 900 -17.24 -29.41 -39.25
C LEU A 900 -16.73 -28.03 -39.69
N LYS A 901 -15.58 -27.56 -39.19
CA LYS A 901 -14.98 -26.29 -39.65
C LYS A 901 -14.40 -26.34 -41.09
N LEU A 902 -14.29 -27.53 -41.68
CA LEU A 902 -13.92 -27.75 -43.09
C LEU A 902 -15.13 -27.94 -44.02
N ASN A 903 -16.35 -27.77 -43.50
CA ASN A 903 -17.64 -28.02 -44.18
C ASN A 903 -17.86 -29.48 -44.62
N ASP A 904 -17.14 -30.44 -44.04
CA ASP A 904 -17.38 -31.88 -44.20
C ASP A 904 -18.40 -32.36 -43.16
N THR A 905 -19.69 -32.20 -43.49
CA THR A 905 -20.81 -32.47 -42.58
C THR A 905 -21.04 -33.97 -42.35
N GLU A 906 -20.75 -34.84 -43.32
CA GLU A 906 -20.87 -36.29 -43.17
C GLU A 906 -19.72 -36.85 -42.32
N GLY A 907 -18.47 -36.45 -42.60
CA GLY A 907 -17.30 -36.80 -41.81
C GLY A 907 -17.40 -36.31 -40.35
N ALA A 908 -18.00 -35.14 -40.12
CA ALA A 908 -18.30 -34.64 -38.78
C ALA A 908 -19.28 -35.54 -38.01
N ASN A 909 -20.41 -35.93 -38.62
CA ASN A 909 -21.40 -36.81 -37.98
C ASN A 909 -20.82 -38.19 -37.64
N ILE A 910 -20.06 -38.77 -38.58
CA ILE A 910 -19.38 -40.06 -38.38
C ILE A 910 -18.34 -39.95 -37.25
N ALA A 911 -17.58 -38.85 -37.17
CA ALA A 911 -16.64 -38.64 -36.07
C ALA A 911 -17.35 -38.48 -34.71
N TYR A 912 -18.41 -37.67 -34.61
CA TYR A 912 -19.12 -37.45 -33.35
C TYR A 912 -19.83 -38.71 -32.83
N SER A 913 -20.52 -39.45 -33.71
CA SER A 913 -21.18 -40.71 -33.35
C SER A 913 -20.17 -41.80 -32.92
N ASN A 914 -19.00 -41.88 -33.58
CA ASN A 914 -17.90 -42.75 -33.16
C ASN A 914 -17.32 -42.34 -31.79
N ALA A 915 -17.10 -41.05 -31.54
CA ALA A 915 -16.62 -40.56 -30.24
C ALA A 915 -17.54 -40.95 -29.07
N ILE A 916 -18.86 -40.81 -29.25
CA ILE A 916 -19.86 -41.22 -28.26
C ILE A 916 -19.97 -42.75 -28.13
N THR A 917 -19.79 -43.49 -29.22
CA THR A 917 -19.77 -44.96 -29.19
C THR A 917 -18.57 -45.49 -28.40
N LEU A 918 -17.39 -44.87 -28.54
CA LEU A 918 -16.19 -45.18 -27.76
C LEU A 918 -16.34 -44.85 -26.27
N PHE A 919 -16.89 -43.67 -25.92
CA PHE A 919 -17.08 -43.30 -24.51
C PHE A 919 -18.35 -42.47 -24.28
N LYS A 920 -19.45 -43.17 -23.98
CA LYS A 920 -20.79 -42.58 -23.75
C LYS A 920 -20.84 -41.52 -22.65
N ASN A 921 -19.90 -41.54 -21.69
CA ASN A 921 -19.84 -40.60 -20.58
C ASN A 921 -18.96 -39.36 -20.91
N LEU A 922 -18.87 -38.94 -22.18
CA LEU A 922 -18.13 -37.76 -22.63
C LEU A 922 -19.10 -36.55 -22.75
N PRO A 923 -19.17 -35.63 -21.77
CA PRO A 923 -20.20 -34.57 -21.77
C PRO A 923 -20.05 -33.63 -22.97
N LYS A 924 -18.80 -33.34 -23.36
CA LYS A 924 -18.48 -32.47 -24.50
C LYS A 924 -18.77 -33.12 -25.85
N GLY A 925 -18.69 -34.45 -25.95
CA GLY A 925 -19.04 -35.19 -27.17
C GLY A 925 -20.49 -34.96 -27.54
N TRP A 926 -21.37 -35.11 -26.54
CA TRP A 926 -22.79 -34.87 -26.68
C TRP A 926 -23.09 -33.41 -27.02
N ILE A 927 -22.39 -32.43 -26.45
CA ILE A 927 -22.59 -31.02 -26.82
C ILE A 927 -22.09 -30.70 -28.24
N SER A 928 -20.91 -31.18 -28.68
CA SER A 928 -20.46 -31.01 -30.07
C SER A 928 -21.45 -31.63 -31.06
N TRP A 929 -21.92 -32.85 -30.78
CA TRP A 929 -22.88 -33.53 -31.65
C TRP A 929 -24.25 -32.84 -31.65
N GLY A 930 -24.71 -32.36 -30.50
CA GLY A 930 -25.95 -31.57 -30.39
C GLY A 930 -25.89 -30.25 -31.15
N ASN A 931 -24.76 -29.53 -31.07
CA ASN A 931 -24.53 -28.32 -31.88
C ASN A 931 -24.54 -28.63 -33.38
N TYR A 932 -23.94 -29.76 -33.80
CA TYR A 932 -23.98 -30.23 -35.19
C TYR A 932 -25.41 -30.55 -35.64
N CYS A 933 -26.18 -31.28 -34.83
CA CYS A 933 -27.57 -31.61 -35.17
C CYS A 933 -28.47 -30.35 -35.20
N ASP A 934 -28.23 -29.36 -34.34
CA ASP A 934 -28.93 -28.07 -34.36
C ASP A 934 -28.60 -27.26 -35.63
N MET A 935 -27.33 -27.28 -36.07
CA MET A 935 -26.92 -26.69 -37.36
C MET A 935 -27.55 -27.43 -38.55
N ALA A 936 -27.46 -28.76 -38.57
CA ALA A 936 -28.05 -29.59 -39.62
C ALA A 936 -29.58 -29.42 -39.69
N TYR A 937 -30.27 -29.27 -38.55
CA TYR A 937 -31.69 -28.95 -38.50
C TYR A 937 -31.98 -27.56 -39.09
N GLN A 938 -31.16 -26.55 -38.81
CA GLN A 938 -31.33 -25.21 -39.41
C GLN A 938 -31.18 -25.24 -40.94
N GLU A 939 -30.27 -26.06 -41.47
CA GLU A 939 -30.03 -26.21 -42.92
C GLU A 939 -31.06 -27.09 -43.64
N THR A 940 -31.53 -28.19 -43.01
CA THR A 940 -32.39 -29.21 -43.64
C THR A 940 -33.87 -29.14 -43.25
N GLN A 941 -34.18 -28.60 -42.07
CA GLN A 941 -35.50 -28.60 -41.42
C GLN A 941 -36.09 -29.99 -41.08
N ASP A 942 -35.32 -31.08 -41.16
CA ASP A 942 -35.80 -32.43 -40.81
C ASP A 942 -35.99 -32.62 -39.29
N GLU A 943 -37.18 -33.05 -38.86
CA GLU A 943 -37.53 -33.28 -37.44
C GLU A 943 -36.59 -34.27 -36.72
N ILE A 944 -35.94 -35.17 -37.45
CA ILE A 944 -35.00 -36.17 -36.92
C ILE A 944 -33.77 -35.50 -36.30
N TRP A 945 -33.23 -34.45 -36.93
CA TRP A 945 -32.08 -33.71 -36.40
C TRP A 945 -32.46 -32.91 -35.15
N LEU A 946 -33.71 -32.46 -35.05
CA LEU A 946 -34.25 -31.76 -33.88
C LEU A 946 -34.36 -32.69 -32.65
N GLU A 947 -34.90 -33.91 -32.82
CA GLU A 947 -34.90 -34.95 -31.77
C GLU A 947 -33.45 -35.28 -31.33
N TYR A 948 -32.54 -35.47 -32.27
CA TYR A 948 -31.14 -35.78 -31.96
C TYR A 948 -30.42 -34.61 -31.26
N ALA A 949 -30.63 -33.36 -31.68
CA ALA A 949 -30.04 -32.19 -31.04
C ALA A 949 -30.44 -32.09 -29.56
N VAL A 950 -31.74 -32.22 -29.25
CA VAL A 950 -32.27 -32.12 -27.90
C VAL A 950 -31.82 -33.29 -27.02
N ASN A 951 -31.84 -34.52 -27.54
CA ASN A 951 -31.31 -35.70 -26.85
C ASN A 951 -29.82 -35.49 -26.49
N CYS A 952 -29.02 -35.05 -27.46
CA CYS A 952 -27.60 -34.74 -27.27
C CYS A 952 -27.38 -33.65 -26.20
N PHE A 953 -28.12 -32.54 -26.23
CA PHE A 953 -28.00 -31.52 -25.18
C PHE A 953 -28.35 -32.05 -23.79
N LEU A 954 -29.43 -32.83 -23.66
CA LEU A 954 -29.87 -33.40 -22.37
C LEU A 954 -28.88 -34.45 -21.83
N GLN A 955 -28.32 -35.33 -22.68
CA GLN A 955 -27.23 -36.24 -22.26
C GLN A 955 -25.96 -35.48 -21.87
N GLY A 956 -25.59 -34.42 -22.60
CA GLY A 956 -24.44 -33.57 -22.26
C GLY A 956 -24.59 -32.93 -20.89
N ILE A 957 -25.75 -32.36 -20.60
CA ILE A 957 -26.09 -31.74 -19.31
C ILE A 957 -26.08 -32.77 -18.16
N LYS A 958 -26.67 -33.95 -18.38
CA LYS A 958 -26.67 -35.08 -17.43
C LYS A 958 -25.27 -35.46 -16.95
N PHE A 959 -24.28 -35.49 -17.85
CA PHE A 959 -22.89 -35.83 -17.50
C PHE A 959 -22.06 -34.63 -16.99
N GLY A 960 -22.65 -33.45 -16.77
CA GLY A 960 -22.03 -32.35 -16.04
C GLY A 960 -21.17 -31.40 -16.89
N VAL A 961 -21.79 -30.67 -17.82
CA VAL A 961 -21.13 -29.58 -18.56
C VAL A 961 -21.15 -28.29 -17.75
N SER A 962 -20.02 -27.56 -17.68
CA SER A 962 -19.92 -26.26 -16.97
C SER A 962 -20.99 -25.25 -17.40
N ASN A 963 -21.29 -25.24 -18.70
CA ASN A 963 -22.22 -24.31 -19.35
C ASN A 963 -23.65 -24.90 -19.44
N SER A 964 -24.02 -25.90 -18.62
CA SER A 964 -25.33 -26.59 -18.71
C SER A 964 -26.54 -25.64 -18.76
N ARG A 965 -26.47 -24.48 -18.07
CA ARG A 965 -27.53 -23.45 -18.09
C ARG A 965 -27.78 -22.85 -19.48
N SER A 966 -26.76 -22.63 -20.30
CA SER A 966 -26.95 -22.05 -21.65
C SER A 966 -27.51 -23.07 -22.65
N HIS A 967 -27.18 -24.36 -22.49
CA HIS A 967 -27.77 -25.41 -23.31
C HIS A 967 -29.26 -25.63 -22.96
N ILE A 968 -29.66 -25.50 -21.68
CA ILE A 968 -31.08 -25.47 -21.30
C ILE A 968 -31.82 -24.29 -21.93
N ALA A 969 -31.20 -23.11 -22.08
CA ALA A 969 -31.82 -22.00 -22.80
C ALA A 969 -32.18 -22.37 -24.25
N ARG A 970 -31.29 -23.09 -24.96
CA ARG A 970 -31.56 -23.56 -26.33
C ARG A 970 -32.60 -24.68 -26.36
N VAL A 971 -32.58 -25.62 -25.42
CA VAL A 971 -33.62 -26.67 -25.33
C VAL A 971 -35.01 -26.08 -25.07
N LEU A 972 -35.14 -25.12 -24.14
CA LEU A 972 -36.41 -24.43 -23.90
C LEU A 972 -36.86 -23.58 -25.10
N TYR A 973 -35.93 -22.94 -25.81
CA TYR A 973 -36.24 -22.27 -27.08
C TYR A 973 -36.81 -23.23 -28.11
N LEU A 974 -36.14 -24.37 -28.36
CA LEU A 974 -36.58 -25.37 -29.35
C LEU A 974 -37.93 -25.99 -28.97
N LEU A 975 -38.15 -26.30 -27.69
CA LEU A 975 -39.43 -26.79 -27.17
C LEU A 975 -40.57 -25.79 -27.40
N SER A 976 -40.30 -24.49 -27.37
CA SER A 976 -41.31 -23.44 -27.60
C SER A 976 -41.76 -23.32 -29.07
N PHE A 977 -41.10 -24.02 -30.00
CA PHE A 977 -41.43 -24.11 -31.43
C PHE A 977 -41.64 -25.56 -31.88
N ASP A 978 -41.92 -26.49 -30.95
CA ASP A 978 -42.10 -27.91 -31.26
C ASP A 978 -43.25 -28.14 -32.25
N THR A 979 -43.10 -29.13 -33.14
CA THR A 979 -44.07 -29.37 -34.21
C THR A 979 -45.28 -30.15 -33.70
N ALA A 980 -46.32 -30.32 -34.54
CA ALA A 980 -47.51 -31.09 -34.20
C ALA A 980 -47.25 -32.59 -33.88
N ASN A 981 -46.03 -33.08 -34.11
CA ASN A 981 -45.57 -34.41 -33.73
C ASN A 981 -44.97 -34.46 -32.30
N GLU A 982 -44.75 -33.32 -31.64
CA GLU A 982 -44.06 -33.19 -30.35
C GLU A 982 -42.70 -33.95 -30.24
N PRO A 983 -41.80 -33.90 -31.25
CA PRO A 983 -40.50 -34.57 -31.16
C PRO A 983 -39.63 -34.04 -30.01
N VAL A 984 -39.64 -32.73 -29.72
CA VAL A 984 -38.86 -32.16 -28.62
C VAL A 984 -39.46 -32.58 -27.26
N GLY A 985 -40.76 -32.45 -27.08
CA GLY A 985 -41.48 -32.83 -25.86
C GLY A 985 -41.27 -34.30 -25.46
N ARG A 986 -41.40 -35.22 -26.44
CA ARG A 986 -41.20 -36.66 -26.22
C ARG A 986 -39.77 -37.03 -25.79
N VAL A 987 -38.76 -36.33 -26.30
CA VAL A 987 -37.35 -36.50 -25.91
C VAL A 987 -37.07 -35.86 -24.55
N PHE A 988 -37.68 -34.71 -24.28
CA PHE A 988 -37.53 -33.94 -23.05
C PHE A 988 -38.00 -34.74 -21.83
N ASP A 989 -39.24 -35.25 -21.83
CA ASP A 989 -39.81 -36.00 -20.71
C ASP A 989 -39.01 -37.28 -20.41
N LYS A 990 -38.58 -37.99 -21.46
CA LYS A 990 -37.76 -39.21 -21.37
C LYS A 990 -36.42 -39.01 -20.65
N HIS A 991 -35.88 -37.79 -20.65
CA HIS A 991 -34.59 -37.47 -20.04
C HIS A 991 -34.66 -36.46 -18.89
N LEU A 992 -35.85 -35.91 -18.58
CA LEU A 992 -36.13 -34.96 -17.50
C LEU A 992 -35.60 -35.41 -16.13
N GLU A 993 -35.82 -36.68 -15.76
CA GLU A 993 -35.34 -37.22 -14.48
C GLU A 993 -33.81 -37.35 -14.39
N GLN A 994 -33.13 -37.35 -15.54
CA GLN A 994 -31.68 -37.55 -15.64
C GLN A 994 -30.90 -36.23 -15.64
N VAL A 995 -31.60 -35.09 -15.72
CA VAL A 995 -31.01 -33.74 -15.68
C VAL A 995 -30.87 -33.25 -14.23
N PRO A 996 -29.67 -32.83 -13.79
CA PRO A 996 -29.45 -32.29 -12.45
C PRO A 996 -30.39 -31.11 -12.13
N HIS A 997 -31.23 -31.27 -11.12
CA HIS A 997 -32.37 -30.37 -10.89
C HIS A 997 -31.99 -28.91 -10.60
N TRP A 998 -30.74 -28.64 -10.17
CA TRP A 998 -30.23 -27.29 -9.93
C TRP A 998 -30.10 -26.43 -11.21
N VAL A 999 -30.02 -27.04 -12.40
CA VAL A 999 -29.83 -26.32 -13.67
C VAL A 999 -31.07 -25.48 -14.01
N TRP A 1000 -32.26 -25.93 -13.60
CA TRP A 1000 -33.54 -25.26 -13.86
C TRP A 1000 -33.78 -24.01 -13.01
N LEU A 1001 -33.04 -23.81 -11.91
CA LEU A 1001 -33.33 -22.74 -10.93
C LEU A 1001 -33.23 -21.33 -11.53
N SER A 1002 -32.33 -21.11 -12.49
CA SER A 1002 -32.23 -19.84 -13.22
C SER A 1002 -33.33 -19.61 -14.27
N TRP A 1003 -34.16 -20.62 -14.51
CA TRP A 1003 -35.18 -20.65 -15.57
C TRP A 1003 -36.61 -20.77 -15.04
N ILE A 1004 -36.81 -20.70 -13.72
CA ILE A 1004 -38.13 -20.76 -13.07
C ILE A 1004 -39.12 -19.72 -13.66
N PRO A 1005 -38.76 -18.44 -13.88
CA PRO A 1005 -39.68 -17.47 -14.48
C PRO A 1005 -40.15 -17.86 -15.89
N GLN A 1006 -39.24 -18.38 -16.72
CA GLN A 1006 -39.53 -18.83 -18.08
C GLN A 1006 -40.41 -20.08 -18.07
N LEU A 1007 -40.10 -21.06 -17.22
CA LEU A 1007 -40.90 -22.28 -17.04
C LEU A 1007 -42.34 -21.96 -16.58
N LEU A 1008 -42.52 -20.97 -15.71
CA LEU A 1008 -43.84 -20.51 -15.27
C LEU A 1008 -44.61 -19.83 -16.42
N LEU A 1009 -43.95 -18.99 -17.23
CA LEU A 1009 -44.56 -18.38 -18.41
C LEU A 1009 -44.94 -19.44 -19.48
N SER A 1010 -44.13 -20.48 -19.67
CA SER A 1010 -44.41 -21.60 -20.57
C SER A 1010 -45.66 -22.41 -20.22
N LEU A 1011 -46.19 -22.33 -18.99
CA LEU A 1011 -47.49 -22.92 -18.63
C LEU A 1011 -48.67 -22.35 -19.43
N GLN A 1012 -48.50 -21.21 -20.12
CA GLN A 1012 -49.52 -20.60 -20.99
C GLN A 1012 -49.42 -21.05 -22.46
N ARG A 1013 -48.38 -21.82 -22.82
CA ARG A 1013 -48.06 -22.21 -24.19
C ARG A 1013 -48.35 -23.70 -24.42
N THR A 1014 -48.15 -24.18 -25.65
CA THR A 1014 -48.27 -25.59 -26.01
C THR A 1014 -47.31 -26.47 -25.21
N GLU A 1015 -46.12 -25.98 -24.85
CA GLU A 1015 -45.13 -26.71 -24.05
C GLU A 1015 -45.49 -26.91 -22.55
N ALA A 1016 -46.65 -26.43 -22.10
CA ALA A 1016 -47.10 -26.48 -20.71
C ALA A 1016 -47.01 -27.86 -20.00
N PRO A 1017 -47.38 -29.02 -20.59
CA PRO A 1017 -47.33 -30.30 -19.87
C PRO A 1017 -45.89 -30.67 -19.45
N HIS A 1018 -44.92 -30.49 -20.36
CA HIS A 1018 -43.50 -30.77 -20.10
C HIS A 1018 -42.93 -29.81 -19.04
N CYS A 1019 -43.22 -28.51 -19.14
CA CYS A 1019 -42.79 -27.53 -18.14
C CYS A 1019 -43.42 -27.76 -16.75
N LYS A 1020 -44.65 -28.26 -16.68
CA LYS A 1020 -45.31 -28.63 -15.41
C LYS A 1020 -44.55 -29.76 -14.70
N LEU A 1021 -44.05 -30.76 -15.42
CA LEU A 1021 -43.24 -31.84 -14.85
C LEU A 1021 -41.93 -31.32 -14.22
N VAL A 1022 -41.25 -30.39 -14.90
CA VAL A 1022 -40.05 -29.72 -14.36
C VAL A 1022 -40.37 -28.98 -13.07
N LEU A 1023 -41.40 -28.12 -13.09
CA LEU A 1023 -41.78 -27.30 -11.94
C LEU A 1023 -42.25 -28.15 -10.74
N LEU A 1024 -42.97 -29.24 -10.97
CA LEU A 1024 -43.31 -30.21 -9.92
C LEU A 1024 -42.04 -30.85 -9.30
N LYS A 1025 -41.02 -31.18 -10.09
CA LYS A 1025 -39.75 -31.72 -9.57
C LYS A 1025 -38.97 -30.67 -8.76
N ILE A 1026 -38.96 -29.40 -9.21
CA ILE A 1026 -38.39 -28.28 -8.45
C ILE A 1026 -39.15 -28.09 -7.14
N ALA A 1027 -40.49 -28.13 -7.14
CA ALA A 1027 -41.30 -28.04 -5.92
C ALA A 1027 -40.94 -29.11 -4.88
N THR A 1028 -40.52 -30.31 -5.32
CA THR A 1028 -40.07 -31.36 -4.38
C THR A 1028 -38.67 -31.14 -3.81
N VAL A 1029 -37.73 -30.56 -4.57
CA VAL A 1029 -36.29 -30.54 -4.20
C VAL A 1029 -35.80 -29.15 -3.76
N PHE A 1030 -36.33 -28.08 -4.34
CA PHE A 1030 -35.95 -26.69 -4.06
C PHE A 1030 -37.20 -25.80 -3.82
N PRO A 1031 -38.09 -26.15 -2.86
CA PRO A 1031 -39.36 -25.44 -2.64
C PRO A 1031 -39.18 -23.93 -2.42
N GLN A 1032 -38.19 -23.50 -1.64
CA GLN A 1032 -37.92 -22.08 -1.36
C GLN A 1032 -37.65 -21.27 -2.64
N ALA A 1033 -36.92 -21.85 -3.59
CA ALA A 1033 -36.53 -21.18 -4.83
C ALA A 1033 -37.70 -21.02 -5.82
N LEU A 1034 -38.75 -21.83 -5.70
CA LEU A 1034 -39.95 -21.77 -6.53
C LEU A 1034 -41.07 -20.96 -5.88
N TYR A 1035 -41.24 -21.07 -4.57
CA TYR A 1035 -42.40 -20.58 -3.82
C TYR A 1035 -42.75 -19.11 -4.12
N TYR A 1036 -41.80 -18.17 -4.01
CA TYR A 1036 -42.08 -16.75 -4.20
C TYR A 1036 -42.46 -16.40 -5.65
N TRP A 1037 -41.78 -17.01 -6.64
CA TRP A 1037 -42.12 -16.83 -8.06
C TRP A 1037 -43.50 -17.41 -8.39
N LEU A 1038 -43.80 -18.60 -7.87
CA LEU A 1038 -45.08 -19.28 -8.07
C LEU A 1038 -46.24 -18.53 -7.41
N ARG A 1039 -46.05 -18.01 -6.19
CA ARG A 1039 -47.02 -17.15 -5.48
C ARG A 1039 -47.28 -15.85 -6.25
N THR A 1040 -46.22 -15.20 -6.76
CA THR A 1040 -46.34 -13.96 -7.54
C THR A 1040 -47.10 -14.20 -8.85
N TYR A 1041 -46.75 -15.27 -9.57
CA TYR A 1041 -47.43 -15.70 -10.79
C TYR A 1041 -48.91 -16.03 -10.53
N LEU A 1042 -49.23 -16.76 -9.46
CA LEU A 1042 -50.61 -17.09 -9.10
C LEU A 1042 -51.44 -15.85 -8.75
N LEU A 1043 -50.87 -14.83 -8.10
CA LEU A 1043 -51.57 -13.58 -7.82
C LEU A 1043 -51.86 -12.79 -9.09
N GLU A 1044 -50.85 -12.59 -9.95
CA GLU A 1044 -50.99 -11.92 -11.25
C GLU A 1044 -52.05 -12.61 -12.13
N ARG A 1045 -52.00 -13.95 -12.20
CA ARG A 1045 -52.91 -14.75 -13.04
C ARG A 1045 -54.31 -14.86 -12.45
N ARG A 1046 -54.47 -14.86 -11.12
CA ARG A 1046 -55.78 -14.77 -10.47
C ARG A 1046 -56.53 -13.52 -10.90
N ASP A 1047 -55.86 -12.36 -10.92
CA ASP A 1047 -56.48 -11.11 -11.36
C ASP A 1047 -56.81 -11.09 -12.86
N ALA A 1048 -56.01 -11.76 -13.70
CA ALA A 1048 -56.32 -11.94 -15.11
C ALA A 1048 -57.54 -12.86 -15.34
N VAL A 1049 -57.62 -13.98 -14.62
CA VAL A 1049 -58.76 -14.92 -14.67
C VAL A 1049 -60.02 -14.24 -14.14
N ASN A 1050 -59.98 -13.58 -12.97
CA ASN A 1050 -61.09 -12.82 -12.41
C ASN A 1050 -61.67 -11.79 -13.41
N LYS A 1051 -60.79 -11.05 -14.12
CA LYS A 1051 -61.21 -10.08 -15.17
C LYS A 1051 -61.85 -10.77 -16.38
N SER A 1052 -61.33 -11.93 -16.78
CA SER A 1052 -61.89 -12.74 -17.87
C SER A 1052 -63.25 -13.36 -17.51
N GLU A 1053 -63.41 -13.86 -16.29
CA GLU A 1053 -64.67 -14.39 -15.78
C GLU A 1053 -65.73 -13.32 -15.58
N LEU A 1054 -65.36 -12.14 -15.05
CA LEU A 1054 -66.26 -10.99 -14.99
C LEU A 1054 -66.70 -10.55 -16.39
N GLY A 1055 -65.78 -10.54 -17.36
CA GLY A 1055 -66.10 -10.30 -18.77
C GLY A 1055 -67.08 -11.31 -19.35
N ARG A 1056 -66.88 -12.62 -19.08
CA ARG A 1056 -67.79 -13.70 -19.49
C ARG A 1056 -69.15 -13.62 -18.79
N MET A 1057 -69.20 -13.28 -17.49
CA MET A 1057 -70.45 -13.06 -16.74
C MET A 1057 -71.24 -11.86 -17.28
N VAL A 1058 -70.59 -10.74 -17.59
CA VAL A 1058 -71.26 -9.56 -18.18
C VAL A 1058 -71.78 -9.89 -19.60
N LEU A 1059 -71.06 -10.70 -20.37
CA LEU A 1059 -71.54 -11.18 -21.67
C LEU A 1059 -72.76 -12.12 -21.51
N ALA A 1060 -72.70 -13.06 -20.56
CA ALA A 1060 -73.78 -13.99 -20.27
C ALA A 1060 -75.04 -13.28 -19.72
N GLN A 1061 -74.88 -12.31 -18.81
CA GLN A 1061 -75.98 -11.47 -18.32
C GLN A 1061 -76.62 -10.65 -19.46
N ARG A 1062 -75.85 -10.14 -20.42
CA ARG A 1062 -76.42 -9.52 -21.63
C ARG A 1062 -77.24 -10.49 -22.48
N MET A 1063 -76.84 -11.76 -22.58
CA MET A 1063 -77.65 -12.77 -23.28
C MET A 1063 -78.88 -13.19 -22.47
N GLN A 1064 -78.81 -13.24 -21.14
CA GLN A 1064 -79.96 -13.55 -20.27
C GLN A 1064 -80.97 -12.41 -20.12
N GLN A 1065 -80.54 -11.14 -20.13
CA GLN A 1065 -81.45 -9.98 -20.13
C GLN A 1065 -82.29 -9.90 -21.43
N ASN A 1066 -81.79 -10.43 -22.54
CA ASN A 1066 -82.56 -10.57 -23.78
C ASN A 1066 -83.58 -11.73 -23.75
N ALA A 1067 -83.58 -12.58 -22.72
CA ALA A 1067 -84.40 -13.81 -22.66
C ALA A 1067 -85.66 -13.69 -21.78
N SER A 1068 -85.92 -12.54 -21.17
CA SER A 1068 -86.97 -12.34 -20.16
C SER A 1068 -87.93 -11.17 -20.47
N GLY A 1069 -88.48 -11.16 -21.69
CA GLY A 1069 -89.46 -10.16 -22.14
C GLY A 1069 -90.63 -10.74 -22.94
N VAL A 1070 -91.84 -10.62 -22.38
CA VAL A 1070 -93.17 -10.85 -22.99
C VAL A 1070 -93.51 -12.30 -23.39
N ALA A 1071 -94.54 -12.84 -22.75
CA ALA A 1071 -95.28 -14.02 -23.22
C ALA A 1071 -96.65 -13.59 -23.78
N GLY A 1072 -97.05 -14.16 -24.92
CA GLY A 1072 -98.36 -13.94 -25.55
C GLY A 1072 -98.61 -14.99 -26.64
N HIS A 1073 -99.70 -15.74 -26.54
CA HIS A 1073 -100.09 -16.76 -27.53
C HIS A 1073 -100.75 -16.06 -28.74
N GLY A 1074 -100.77 -16.56 -29.98
CA GLY A 1074 -100.37 -17.86 -30.54
C GLY A 1074 -101.49 -18.39 -31.47
N GLY A 1075 -101.24 -19.05 -32.61
CA GLY A 1075 -99.99 -19.35 -33.34
C GLY A 1075 -100.32 -20.07 -34.67
N GLY A 1076 -99.38 -20.10 -35.63
CA GLY A 1076 -99.59 -20.77 -36.93
C GLY A 1076 -98.59 -20.40 -38.04
N ASN A 1077 -97.51 -21.19 -38.13
CA ASN A 1077 -96.52 -21.42 -39.22
C ASN A 1077 -96.69 -20.76 -40.61
N LEU A 1078 -95.65 -20.45 -41.42
CA LEU A 1078 -94.14 -20.47 -41.43
C LEU A 1078 -93.71 -19.88 -42.82
N PRO A 1079 -92.44 -19.51 -43.14
CA PRO A 1079 -91.48 -18.65 -42.41
C PRO A 1079 -90.69 -17.60 -43.30
N SER A 1080 -90.02 -16.64 -42.62
CA SER A 1080 -88.75 -15.95 -43.00
C SER A 1080 -88.65 -14.87 -44.12
N GLU A 1081 -88.59 -13.60 -43.67
CA GLU A 1081 -87.77 -12.45 -44.17
C GLU A 1081 -87.28 -11.64 -42.93
N THR A 1082 -86.54 -10.51 -42.90
CA THR A 1082 -86.03 -9.45 -43.83
C THR A 1082 -84.48 -9.23 -43.59
N HIS A 1083 -83.66 -8.26 -44.06
CA HIS A 1083 -83.71 -6.82 -44.48
C HIS A 1083 -84.10 -5.80 -43.35
N GLN A 1084 -83.66 -4.52 -43.30
CA GLN A 1084 -82.42 -3.78 -43.63
C GLN A 1084 -82.55 -2.28 -43.19
N GLY A 1085 -81.47 -1.52 -42.98
CA GLY A 1085 -81.35 -0.11 -43.47
C GLY A 1085 -81.78 1.16 -42.69
N ALA A 1086 -80.86 1.73 -41.89
CA ALA A 1086 -80.31 3.12 -41.98
C ALA A 1086 -81.10 4.46 -41.73
N GLN A 1087 -80.30 5.54 -41.56
CA GLN A 1087 -80.58 7.02 -41.62
C GLN A 1087 -81.22 7.74 -40.38
N ILE A 1088 -81.00 9.04 -40.04
CA ILE A 1088 -79.96 10.09 -40.36
C ILE A 1088 -79.96 11.24 -39.29
N SER A 1089 -78.81 11.91 -39.05
CA SER A 1089 -78.48 13.24 -38.41
C SER A 1089 -79.38 14.02 -37.40
N GLY A 1090 -78.79 14.85 -36.49
CA GLY A 1090 -79.51 16.07 -36.01
C GLY A 1090 -79.13 16.99 -34.81
N ALA A 1091 -77.88 17.42 -34.57
CA ALA A 1091 -77.44 18.72 -33.94
C ALA A 1091 -77.86 19.23 -32.50
N GLY A 1092 -76.95 20.03 -31.87
CA GLY A 1092 -77.12 20.85 -30.64
C GLY A 1092 -76.61 20.20 -29.33
N GLY A 1093 -76.04 20.86 -28.30
CA GLY A 1093 -75.57 22.26 -28.05
C GLY A 1093 -75.39 22.51 -26.51
N THR A 1094 -74.57 23.43 -25.96
CA THR A 1094 -73.52 24.30 -26.52
C THR A 1094 -72.62 24.96 -25.44
N ARG A 1095 -71.28 24.80 -25.52
CA ARG A 1095 -70.15 25.72 -25.13
C ARG A 1095 -69.94 26.28 -23.70
N ASN A 1096 -68.73 26.01 -23.15
CA ASN A 1096 -67.62 26.95 -22.79
C ASN A 1096 -66.63 26.22 -21.84
N SER A 1097 -65.31 26.37 -21.86
CA SER A 1097 -64.31 27.02 -22.76
C SER A 1097 -62.93 26.34 -22.48
N GLY A 1098 -61.82 26.50 -23.22
CA GLY A 1098 -61.46 27.39 -24.32
C GLY A 1098 -60.06 27.05 -24.91
N ASN A 1099 -59.38 28.05 -25.49
CA ASN A 1099 -57.99 28.03 -26.04
C ASN A 1099 -57.52 29.52 -26.15
N PRO A 1100 -56.33 29.95 -26.66
CA PRO A 1100 -55.45 29.31 -27.65
C PRO A 1100 -53.90 29.48 -27.54
N HIS A 1101 -53.19 28.75 -28.43
CA HIS A 1101 -51.94 29.14 -29.13
C HIS A 1101 -50.62 29.33 -28.34
N GLY A 1102 -49.46 29.30 -29.00
CA GLY A 1102 -49.22 29.30 -30.46
C GLY A 1102 -48.04 28.44 -30.95
N GLN A 1103 -47.97 28.28 -32.27
CA GLN A 1103 -46.86 27.64 -32.99
C GLN A 1103 -45.74 28.64 -33.27
N GLU A 1104 -44.53 28.14 -33.55
CA GLU A 1104 -43.87 28.55 -34.80
C GLU A 1104 -43.08 27.37 -35.40
N SER A 1105 -43.40 27.05 -36.66
CA SER A 1105 -42.43 26.51 -37.63
C SER A 1105 -41.65 27.72 -38.20
N GLU A 1106 -40.59 27.64 -39.00
CA GLU A 1106 -40.10 26.59 -39.91
C GLU A 1106 -38.68 26.97 -40.40
N ARG A 1107 -38.13 26.20 -41.35
CA ARG A 1107 -37.03 26.54 -42.30
C ARG A 1107 -35.59 26.58 -41.76
N SER A 1108 -34.58 26.23 -42.57
CA SER A 1108 -34.59 25.45 -43.83
C SER A 1108 -33.18 25.09 -44.32
N THR A 1109 -33.02 23.86 -44.83
CA THR A 1109 -32.11 23.46 -45.95
C THR A 1109 -30.59 23.68 -45.77
N ALA A 1110 -29.70 22.98 -46.47
CA ALA A 1110 -29.85 22.20 -47.71
C ALA A 1110 -28.90 20.97 -47.75
N GLU A 1111 -29.31 19.92 -48.47
CA GLU A 1111 -28.58 19.25 -49.57
C GLU A 1111 -27.10 18.78 -49.42
N ASN A 1112 -26.60 17.76 -50.13
CA ASN A 1112 -27.19 16.69 -50.96
C ASN A 1112 -26.15 15.56 -51.14
N ASN A 1113 -26.57 14.29 -51.17
CA ASN A 1113 -26.29 13.36 -52.28
C ASN A 1113 -26.79 11.91 -52.03
N ALA A 1114 -27.11 11.23 -53.14
CA ALA A 1114 -27.52 9.83 -53.22
C ALA A 1114 -26.29 8.88 -53.31
N HIS A 1115 -26.38 7.54 -53.34
CA HIS A 1115 -27.49 6.63 -53.66
C HIS A 1115 -27.38 5.31 -52.87
N PRO A 1116 -28.51 4.67 -52.48
CA PRO A 1116 -28.57 3.25 -52.16
C PRO A 1116 -28.87 2.41 -53.41
N GLY A 1117 -28.50 1.12 -53.37
CA GLY A 1117 -28.91 0.11 -54.34
C GLY A 1117 -29.63 -1.06 -53.66
N ASN A 1118 -30.62 -1.60 -54.38
CA ASN A 1118 -31.32 -2.88 -54.24
C ASN A 1118 -30.58 -4.02 -53.46
N ASP A 1119 -31.28 -4.98 -52.83
CA ASP A 1119 -32.41 -5.70 -53.44
C ASP A 1119 -33.50 -6.27 -52.50
N GLN A 1120 -34.70 -6.36 -53.08
CA GLN A 1120 -35.78 -7.36 -52.92
C GLN A 1120 -36.05 -8.06 -51.57
N SER A 1121 -37.31 -7.92 -51.13
CA SER A 1121 -38.09 -9.09 -50.67
C SER A 1121 -39.49 -9.06 -51.31
N MET A 1122 -39.86 -10.14 -52.01
CA MET A 1122 -41.20 -10.35 -52.54
C MET A 1122 -41.81 -11.58 -51.89
N HIS A 1123 -42.94 -11.42 -51.20
CA HIS A 1123 -44.19 -12.15 -51.46
C HIS A 1123 -45.27 -11.72 -50.47
N GLN A 1124 -46.18 -10.84 -50.93
CA GLN A 1124 -47.47 -10.66 -50.27
C GLN A 1124 -48.47 -11.68 -50.82
N SER A 1125 -49.32 -12.26 -49.96
CA SER A 1125 -50.63 -12.77 -50.40
C SER A 1125 -51.67 -12.73 -49.27
N ASN A 1126 -52.84 -12.18 -49.61
CA ASN A 1126 -54.18 -12.39 -49.04
C ASN A 1126 -54.35 -12.40 -47.50
N SER A 1127 -54.45 -11.21 -46.90
CA SER A 1127 -54.88 -10.99 -45.51
C SER A 1127 -56.37 -10.57 -45.38
N THR A 1128 -57.30 -11.36 -45.94
CA THR A 1128 -58.76 -11.13 -45.87
C THR A 1128 -59.48 -12.03 -44.85
N ASN A 1129 -58.80 -12.42 -43.76
CA ASN A 1129 -59.34 -13.31 -42.71
C ASN A 1129 -59.02 -12.86 -41.26
N SER A 1130 -58.53 -11.62 -41.07
CA SER A 1130 -57.94 -11.16 -39.80
C SER A 1130 -58.94 -10.79 -38.69
N GLU A 1131 -60.20 -10.46 -39.01
CA GLU A 1131 -61.17 -10.04 -37.98
C GLU A 1131 -61.78 -11.21 -37.19
N ASN A 1132 -61.91 -12.40 -37.80
CA ASN A 1132 -62.40 -13.60 -37.09
C ASN A 1132 -61.31 -14.26 -36.23
N THR A 1133 -60.06 -14.28 -36.71
CA THR A 1133 -58.94 -14.83 -35.94
C THR A 1133 -58.62 -14.00 -34.70
N ALA A 1134 -58.80 -12.68 -34.74
CA ALA A 1134 -58.68 -11.82 -33.55
C ALA A 1134 -59.66 -12.23 -32.41
N ARG A 1135 -60.89 -12.62 -32.75
CA ARG A 1135 -61.89 -13.07 -31.77
C ARG A 1135 -61.62 -14.49 -31.26
N GLN A 1136 -61.16 -15.41 -32.11
CA GLN A 1136 -60.74 -16.74 -31.67
C GLN A 1136 -59.49 -16.69 -30.78
N ASN A 1137 -58.51 -15.85 -31.10
CA ASN A 1137 -57.29 -15.68 -30.30
C ASN A 1137 -57.60 -15.14 -28.89
N GLY A 1138 -58.55 -14.20 -28.74
CA GLY A 1138 -58.98 -13.72 -27.43
C GLY A 1138 -59.59 -14.82 -26.55
N ALA A 1139 -60.37 -15.73 -27.14
CA ALA A 1139 -60.92 -16.90 -26.42
C ALA A 1139 -59.83 -17.94 -26.11
N SER A 1140 -58.94 -18.23 -27.08
CA SER A 1140 -57.82 -19.16 -26.92
C SER A 1140 -56.87 -18.73 -25.79
N LEU A 1141 -56.47 -17.45 -25.76
CA LEU A 1141 -55.65 -16.87 -24.70
C LEU A 1141 -56.34 -16.91 -23.32
N ALA A 1142 -57.67 -16.74 -23.25
CA ALA A 1142 -58.41 -16.87 -22.00
C ALA A 1142 -58.47 -18.32 -21.49
N ILE A 1143 -58.57 -19.31 -22.39
CA ILE A 1143 -58.53 -20.74 -22.06
C ILE A 1143 -57.11 -21.15 -21.62
N SER A 1144 -56.08 -20.71 -22.34
CA SER A 1144 -54.66 -20.85 -21.98
C SER A 1144 -54.37 -20.26 -20.59
N ALA A 1145 -54.82 -19.03 -20.31
CA ALA A 1145 -54.58 -18.38 -19.02
C ALA A 1145 -55.26 -19.11 -17.85
N ALA A 1146 -56.44 -19.70 -18.06
CA ALA A 1146 -57.10 -20.53 -17.04
C ALA A 1146 -56.33 -21.84 -16.80
N GLY A 1147 -55.99 -22.59 -17.86
CA GLY A 1147 -55.20 -23.82 -17.74
C GLY A 1147 -53.81 -23.60 -17.10
N ALA A 1148 -53.18 -22.47 -17.39
CA ALA A 1148 -51.92 -22.06 -16.77
C ALA A 1148 -52.07 -21.75 -15.27
N PHE A 1149 -53.18 -21.12 -14.87
CA PHE A 1149 -53.49 -20.83 -13.47
C PHE A 1149 -53.74 -22.13 -12.69
N ASP A 1150 -54.55 -23.05 -13.23
CA ASP A 1150 -54.79 -24.36 -12.62
C ASP A 1150 -53.51 -25.21 -12.54
N ALA A 1151 -52.69 -25.21 -13.60
CA ALA A 1151 -51.39 -25.89 -13.59
C ALA A 1151 -50.43 -25.33 -12.53
N ALA A 1152 -50.38 -24.01 -12.35
CA ALA A 1152 -49.61 -23.36 -11.29
C ALA A 1152 -50.17 -23.65 -9.88
N LYS A 1153 -51.50 -23.73 -9.76
CA LYS A 1153 -52.19 -24.07 -8.51
C LYS A 1153 -51.87 -25.50 -8.07
N ASP A 1154 -51.91 -26.47 -8.99
CA ASP A 1154 -51.50 -27.86 -8.74
C ASP A 1154 -50.05 -27.94 -8.22
N ILE A 1155 -49.13 -27.15 -8.81
CA ILE A 1155 -47.73 -27.09 -8.36
C ILE A 1155 -47.63 -26.51 -6.94
N MET A 1156 -48.45 -25.50 -6.61
CA MET A 1156 -48.47 -24.88 -5.27
C MET A 1156 -49.05 -25.83 -4.21
N GLU A 1157 -50.07 -26.60 -4.56
CA GLU A 1157 -50.64 -27.64 -3.69
C GLU A 1157 -49.68 -28.84 -3.54
N ALA A 1158 -48.94 -29.22 -4.58
CA ALA A 1158 -47.85 -30.20 -4.52
C ALA A 1158 -46.65 -29.73 -3.68
N LEU A 1159 -46.37 -28.43 -3.66
CA LEU A 1159 -45.35 -27.81 -2.79
C LEU A 1159 -45.80 -27.83 -1.33
N ARG A 1160 -46.99 -27.28 -1.03
CA ARG A 1160 -47.55 -27.24 0.32
C ARG A 1160 -47.74 -28.63 0.94
N SER A 1161 -48.29 -29.59 0.19
CA SER A 1161 -48.52 -30.95 0.71
C SER A 1161 -47.25 -31.72 1.05
N LYS A 1162 -46.11 -31.42 0.42
CA LYS A 1162 -44.82 -32.06 0.70
C LYS A 1162 -43.94 -31.29 1.69
N HIS A 1163 -44.08 -29.97 1.74
CA HIS A 1163 -43.22 -29.07 2.53
C HIS A 1163 -44.04 -28.17 3.46
N ASN A 1164 -45.09 -28.71 4.09
CA ASN A 1164 -46.11 -27.94 4.82
C ASN A 1164 -45.56 -26.94 5.84
N ASN A 1165 -44.63 -27.36 6.70
CA ASN A 1165 -44.03 -26.49 7.72
C ASN A 1165 -43.28 -25.31 7.07
N LEU A 1166 -42.41 -25.62 6.10
CA LEU A 1166 -41.65 -24.62 5.36
C LEU A 1166 -42.56 -23.67 4.55
N ALA A 1167 -43.63 -24.19 3.96
CA ALA A 1167 -44.63 -23.37 3.28
C ALA A 1167 -45.34 -22.42 4.27
N SER A 1168 -45.63 -22.88 5.50
CA SER A 1168 -46.22 -22.01 6.53
C SER A 1168 -45.25 -20.92 7.02
N GLU A 1169 -43.96 -21.22 7.14
CA GLU A 1169 -42.93 -20.21 7.47
C GLU A 1169 -42.78 -19.17 6.35
N LEU A 1170 -42.76 -19.61 5.09
CA LEU A 1170 -42.74 -18.74 3.90
C LEU A 1170 -44.09 -18.02 3.63
N GLU A 1171 -45.14 -18.33 4.40
CA GLU A 1171 -46.43 -17.59 4.39
C GLU A 1171 -46.53 -16.55 5.50
N VAL A 1172 -45.56 -16.53 6.44
CA VAL A 1172 -45.44 -15.57 7.55
C VAL A 1172 -44.38 -14.49 7.29
N ILE A 1173 -43.40 -14.78 6.43
CA ILE A 1173 -42.35 -13.86 5.94
C ILE A 1173 -42.83 -13.10 4.68
#